data_AF-A0A9D1E4S8-F1
#
_entry.id   AF-A0A9D1E4S8-F1
#
_cell.length_a   1.000
_cell.length_b   1.000
_cell.length_c   1.000
_cell.angle_alpha   90.00
_cell.angle_beta   90.00
_cell.angle_gamma   90.00
#
_symmetry.space_group_name_H-M   'P 1'
#
loop_
_entity.id
_entity.type
_entity.pdbx_description
1 polymer ?
#
loop_
_entity_poly.entity_id
_entity_poly.type
_entity_poly.pdbx_seq_one_letter_code
_entity_poly.pdbx_strand_id
1 'polypeptide(L)'
;MSRVLAFFLGMIFGIVFLLGSLGLGVYLAVTKVTPADISQETAVLGDLANMSLLDIYKNLSTLYSQKIGVADQNGKYYSLGDLCTQYNIDSQNLFGVSLSDDLLEVPVFEFFSATTDSQGNNGVQRALKQIKVSAIPSLLNLFVKNEDGSAIVNDNVMEELSNYNIVELMTKEQGIAYVFENITFSQLLPENFPSDPNGDNALMWAVGQSSVGKLYTALGSNDSLFLQLKDGGALETLGQMEVTDLLGSQAGTLSSLFGDTLVVDLVGENGEINVDDIINYTYVGSLLGCIRNEITDVSGYHVLASSPNGDVLYGIIDGKDSLVKEEDGKYYEAELTCTEQHDVHGYDCYGFVWYNSSVLPSDHPCTPDEELIKDGLHHSKVSSLYGAFVNLRIADITGGSFDAILDKVKDLTISEIVNGEVSGILANFADMTVGELLDGGLEDMYLGSFLGYARTQADSSAVTGATTLPDGTKVGVCNGKTVMSDDGETWYLAKSVCEQQHPHTRDCYIYIWMNGNAQVDGVMAKLAAKKINSLGDISNMLQDFTLADVLGEENLTGIFRQLANVPIGQISAEIDNIYIGTVLEYTRKQVADISGYTAVDDVADVLQNNGEFVRKDGDVWYEAKLDCTESHVHNSDCYGFVWYTDETCVQAVSGLEAMLSNATINTIGDRLKLENFTLAKLGIGADNNILAYLQDVPLSEIDTQLNTMKLGVALGYTLNNENMWVDGEGNPVKGINAKIAEMSIQDFGSGNGITAITDTLTIGDLMDSGMIVLDKDKEYKLNIIFCNDNEKSFTENGLTYHCNIVDFIAYHNVDKNASAKDFYDKFTHNIECAAQWQNMRLTEFVDSLLNAF
;
A
#
# COMPACT_ATOMS: atom_id res chain seq x y z
N MET A 1 22.82 115.17 -14.39
CA MET A 1 22.43 114.39 -15.58
C MET A 1 22.61 112.88 -15.38
N SER A 2 23.74 112.38 -14.86
CA SER A 2 23.94 110.93 -14.65
C SER A 2 23.31 110.34 -13.35
N ARG A 3 23.10 111.11 -12.28
CA ARG A 3 22.77 110.56 -10.93
C ARG A 3 21.32 110.14 -10.68
N VAL A 4 20.35 110.80 -11.30
CA VAL A 4 18.91 110.50 -11.10
C VAL A 4 18.46 109.38 -12.04
N LEU A 5 18.95 109.36 -13.28
CA LEU A 5 18.77 108.24 -14.20
C LEU A 5 19.47 106.97 -13.67
N ALA A 6 20.69 107.09 -13.12
CA ALA A 6 21.34 105.97 -12.42
C ALA A 6 20.59 105.52 -11.16
N PHE A 7 19.77 106.39 -10.55
CA PHE A 7 18.91 106.03 -9.42
C PHE A 7 17.69 105.24 -9.90
N PHE A 8 17.01 105.63 -10.98
CA PHE A 8 15.90 104.87 -11.55
C PHE A 8 16.33 103.57 -12.21
N LEU A 9 17.36 103.62 -13.05
CA LEU A 9 17.99 102.42 -13.59
C LEU A 9 18.52 101.57 -12.46
N GLY A 10 19.10 102.14 -11.40
CA GLY A 10 19.57 101.40 -10.21
C GLY A 10 18.45 100.85 -9.32
N MET A 11 17.26 101.44 -9.34
CA MET A 11 16.08 100.96 -8.61
C MET A 11 15.35 99.86 -9.38
N ILE A 12 15.19 100.03 -10.70
CA ILE A 12 14.69 98.99 -11.61
C ILE A 12 15.69 97.84 -11.68
N PHE A 13 16.98 98.10 -11.92
CA PHE A 13 18.05 97.09 -11.78
C PHE A 13 18.08 96.53 -10.38
N GLY A 14 17.88 97.31 -9.32
CA GLY A 14 17.92 96.84 -7.94
C GLY A 14 16.77 95.89 -7.61
N ILE A 15 15.56 96.17 -8.11
CA ILE A 15 14.39 95.27 -8.02
C ILE A 15 14.61 94.03 -8.90
N VAL A 16 15.15 94.20 -10.11
CA VAL A 16 15.59 93.12 -11.02
C VAL A 16 16.71 92.27 -10.41
N PHE A 17 17.65 92.85 -9.66
CA PHE A 17 18.74 92.15 -8.98
C PHE A 17 18.25 91.47 -7.68
N LEU A 18 17.31 92.09 -6.97
CA LEU A 18 16.62 91.47 -5.83
C LEU A 18 15.83 90.24 -6.29
N LEU A 19 15.07 90.36 -7.38
CA LEU A 19 14.34 89.24 -7.99
C LEU A 19 15.28 88.18 -8.58
N GLY A 20 16.38 88.59 -9.23
CA GLY A 20 17.40 87.68 -9.77
C GLY A 20 18.23 86.97 -8.72
N SER A 21 18.54 87.62 -7.58
CA SER A 21 19.28 87.02 -6.46
C SER A 21 18.43 86.06 -5.61
N LEU A 22 17.10 86.21 -5.63
CA LEU A 22 16.16 85.28 -5.00
C LEU A 22 15.95 83.99 -5.82
N GLY A 23 16.12 84.04 -7.15
CA GLY A 23 15.97 82.89 -8.05
C GLY A 23 17.25 82.08 -8.32
N LEU A 24 18.44 82.65 -8.12
CA LEU A 24 19.72 82.03 -8.54
C LEU A 24 20.76 82.04 -7.42
N GLY A 25 20.83 80.95 -6.66
CA GLY A 25 21.92 80.68 -5.71
C GLY A 25 23.27 80.37 -6.36
N VAL A 26 23.37 80.25 -7.69
CA VAL A 26 24.64 79.93 -8.38
C VAL A 26 24.66 80.59 -9.77
N TYR A 27 25.78 81.25 -10.07
CA TYR A 27 26.22 81.70 -11.40
C TYR A 27 25.55 82.93 -12.03
N LEU A 28 26.15 84.11 -11.81
CA LEU A 28 26.38 85.06 -12.91
C LEU A 28 27.73 85.75 -12.69
N ALA A 29 28.73 85.23 -13.40
CA ALA A 29 30.00 85.88 -13.61
C ALA A 29 29.80 87.21 -14.34
N VAL A 30 30.32 88.28 -13.74
CA VAL A 30 30.86 89.50 -14.38
C VAL A 30 30.49 89.70 -15.87
N THR A 31 29.25 90.09 -16.15
CA THR A 31 28.91 90.80 -17.38
C THR A 31 28.75 92.28 -17.04
N LYS A 32 29.76 93.05 -17.43
CA LYS A 32 29.75 94.50 -17.31
C LYS A 32 28.84 95.05 -18.40
N VAL A 33 27.54 95.14 -18.13
CA VAL A 33 26.60 95.86 -19.00
C VAL A 33 27.03 97.33 -18.96
N THR A 34 27.52 97.84 -20.10
CA THR A 34 27.83 99.25 -20.24
C THR A 34 26.61 99.98 -20.82
N PRO A 35 26.44 101.28 -20.55
CA PRO A 35 25.35 102.06 -21.15
C PRO A 35 25.29 101.99 -22.70
N ALA A 36 26.39 101.61 -23.35
CA ALA A 36 26.46 101.44 -24.80
C ALA A 36 25.77 100.17 -25.31
N ASP A 37 25.54 99.18 -24.44
CA ASP A 37 24.93 97.90 -24.80
C ASP A 37 23.38 97.97 -24.83
N ILE A 38 22.79 99.07 -24.36
CA ILE A 38 21.33 99.24 -24.18
C ILE A 38 20.70 100.17 -25.23
N SER A 39 21.45 101.05 -25.91
CA SER A 39 20.88 101.89 -26.97
C SER A 39 21.88 102.25 -28.06
N GLN A 40 21.60 101.85 -29.30
CA GLN A 40 22.28 102.38 -30.50
C GLN A 40 21.57 103.59 -31.12
N GLU A 41 20.52 104.13 -30.50
CA GLU A 41 19.80 105.29 -31.05
C GLU A 41 20.00 106.58 -30.25
N THR A 42 20.15 107.67 -31.01
CA THR A 42 20.29 109.05 -30.57
C THR A 42 18.96 109.66 -30.08
N ALA A 43 18.26 108.99 -29.17
CA ALA A 43 17.16 109.60 -28.44
C ALA A 43 17.71 110.34 -27.21
N VAL A 44 17.73 111.67 -27.27
CA VAL A 44 18.16 112.51 -26.15
C VAL A 44 17.08 112.44 -25.06
N LEU A 45 17.43 111.96 -23.87
CA LEU A 45 16.63 111.79 -22.64
C LEU A 45 15.84 113.03 -22.13
N GLY A 46 15.84 114.15 -22.87
CA GLY A 46 14.99 115.31 -22.63
C GLY A 46 13.54 115.14 -23.09
N ASP A 47 13.22 114.05 -23.80
CA ASP A 47 11.89 113.78 -24.36
C ASP A 47 11.07 112.73 -23.58
N LEU A 48 11.48 112.35 -22.36
CA LEU A 48 10.59 111.57 -21.48
C LEU A 48 9.40 112.47 -21.09
N ALA A 49 8.27 112.30 -21.78
CA ALA A 49 7.04 113.07 -21.62
C ALA A 49 7.16 114.61 -21.81
N ASN A 50 8.16 115.09 -22.58
CA ASN A 50 8.46 116.52 -22.78
C ASN A 50 8.79 117.30 -21.48
N MET A 51 9.36 116.65 -20.46
CA MET A 51 9.60 117.24 -19.14
C MET A 51 11.08 117.54 -18.86
N SER A 52 11.38 118.60 -18.10
CA SER A 52 12.74 118.86 -17.62
C SER A 52 13.15 117.86 -16.51
N LEU A 53 14.45 117.59 -16.36
CA LEU A 53 14.96 116.63 -15.36
C LEU A 53 14.57 117.00 -13.91
N LEU A 54 14.43 118.30 -13.62
CA LEU A 54 13.96 118.79 -12.31
C LEU A 54 12.47 118.53 -12.13
N ASP A 55 11.68 118.64 -13.20
CA ASP A 55 10.24 118.38 -13.17
C ASP A 55 9.94 116.88 -13.09
N ILE A 56 10.75 116.04 -13.75
CA ILE A 56 10.71 114.58 -13.58
C ILE A 56 10.98 114.21 -12.11
N TYR A 57 12.04 114.77 -11.50
CA TYR A 57 12.35 114.52 -10.09
C TYR A 57 11.23 114.97 -9.15
N LYS A 58 10.69 116.19 -9.33
CA LYS A 58 9.58 116.70 -8.52
C LYS A 58 8.31 115.88 -8.67
N ASN A 59 7.97 115.51 -9.91
CA ASN A 59 6.80 114.68 -10.18
C ASN A 59 6.96 113.31 -9.57
N LEU A 60 8.13 112.69 -9.68
CA LEU A 60 8.31 111.36 -9.12
C LEU A 60 8.41 111.37 -7.59
N SER A 61 9.02 112.39 -6.99
CA SER A 61 9.00 112.57 -5.53
C SER A 61 7.56 112.78 -5.01
N THR A 62 6.73 113.49 -5.77
CA THR A 62 5.31 113.67 -5.46
C THR A 62 4.55 112.36 -5.60
N LEU A 63 4.75 111.65 -6.71
CA LEU A 63 4.13 110.36 -7.00
C LEU A 63 4.50 109.31 -5.95
N TYR A 64 5.79 109.20 -5.62
CA TYR A 64 6.30 108.35 -4.55
C TYR A 64 5.58 108.63 -3.24
N SER A 65 5.47 109.90 -2.83
CA SER A 65 4.80 110.30 -1.59
C SER A 65 3.30 110.01 -1.59
N GLN A 66 2.66 109.98 -2.77
CA GLN A 66 1.22 109.70 -2.92
C GLN A 66 0.90 108.21 -3.00
N LYS A 67 1.84 107.40 -3.48
CA LYS A 67 1.59 106.00 -3.85
C LYS A 67 2.26 104.97 -2.93
N ILE A 68 3.29 105.36 -2.19
CA ILE A 68 3.94 104.47 -1.22
C ILE A 68 2.99 104.07 -0.08
N GLY A 69 2.84 102.77 0.17
CA GLY A 69 1.93 102.26 1.20
C GLY A 69 0.44 102.47 0.89
N VAL A 70 0.09 102.86 -0.34
CA VAL A 70 -1.31 103.11 -0.76
C VAL A 70 -1.69 102.12 -1.85
N ALA A 71 -2.59 101.20 -1.52
CA ALA A 71 -3.19 100.28 -2.47
C ALA A 71 -4.47 100.88 -3.10
N ASP A 72 -4.85 100.39 -4.28
CA ASP A 72 -6.13 100.72 -4.91
C ASP A 72 -7.31 99.95 -4.26
N GLN A 73 -8.50 100.09 -4.84
CA GLN A 73 -9.73 99.46 -4.32
C GLN A 73 -9.70 97.92 -4.40
N ASN A 74 -8.84 97.35 -5.24
CA ASN A 74 -8.62 95.92 -5.39
C ASN A 74 -7.40 95.44 -4.58
N GLY A 75 -6.79 96.33 -3.79
CA GLY A 75 -5.61 96.03 -3.00
C GLY A 75 -4.29 96.03 -3.79
N LYS A 76 -4.27 96.46 -5.07
CA LYS A 76 -3.06 96.52 -5.91
C LYS A 76 -2.23 97.77 -5.58
N TYR A 77 -0.93 97.61 -5.36
CA TYR A 77 -0.01 98.74 -5.19
C TYR A 77 0.45 99.27 -6.54
N TYR A 78 0.89 100.54 -6.56
CA TYR A 78 1.32 101.23 -7.78
C TYR A 78 2.44 100.45 -8.51
N SER A 79 2.13 99.94 -9.70
CA SER A 79 2.96 98.97 -10.40
C SER A 79 3.91 99.60 -11.42
N LEU A 80 4.81 98.79 -11.97
CA LEU A 80 5.71 99.21 -13.06
C LEU A 80 4.93 99.59 -14.31
N GLY A 81 3.85 98.88 -14.62
CA GLY A 81 2.91 99.20 -15.70
C GLY A 81 2.20 100.54 -15.50
N ASP A 82 1.78 100.85 -14.26
CA ASP A 82 1.21 102.17 -13.94
C ASP A 82 2.23 103.28 -14.16
N LEU A 83 3.50 103.06 -13.75
CA LEU A 83 4.60 103.97 -14.00
C LEU A 83 4.85 104.18 -15.50
N CYS A 84 4.92 103.08 -16.26
CA CYS A 84 5.14 103.14 -17.70
C CYS A 84 4.00 103.87 -18.41
N THR A 85 2.75 103.58 -18.05
CA THR A 85 1.56 104.23 -18.62
C THR A 85 1.52 105.73 -18.27
N GLN A 86 1.74 106.08 -17.00
CA GLN A 86 1.67 107.47 -16.53
C GLN A 86 2.71 108.39 -17.20
N TYR A 87 3.88 107.84 -17.56
CA TYR A 87 4.96 108.59 -18.20
C TYR A 87 5.11 108.28 -19.69
N ASN A 88 4.18 107.54 -20.29
CA ASN A 88 4.22 107.09 -21.69
C ASN A 88 5.56 106.43 -22.07
N ILE A 89 6.08 105.59 -21.18
CA ILE A 89 7.32 104.84 -21.36
C ILE A 89 7.00 103.58 -22.17
N ASP A 90 7.57 103.51 -23.36
CA ASP A 90 7.57 102.28 -24.16
C ASP A 90 8.76 101.40 -23.73
N SER A 91 8.47 100.27 -23.10
CA SER A 91 9.50 99.34 -22.63
C SER A 91 10.34 98.75 -23.77
N GLN A 92 9.76 98.51 -24.94
CA GLN A 92 10.47 97.97 -26.09
C GLN A 92 11.49 98.97 -26.61
N ASN A 93 11.13 100.26 -26.66
CA ASN A 93 12.05 101.32 -27.06
C ASN A 93 13.10 101.64 -25.98
N LEU A 94 12.76 101.51 -24.69
CA LEU A 94 13.66 101.86 -23.59
C LEU A 94 14.67 100.75 -23.25
N PHE A 95 14.25 99.49 -23.31
CA PHE A 95 15.04 98.33 -22.90
C PHE A 95 15.41 97.41 -24.07
N GLY A 96 14.94 97.69 -25.28
CA GLY A 96 15.11 96.82 -26.45
C GLY A 96 14.24 95.56 -26.42
N VAL A 97 13.42 95.39 -25.37
CA VAL A 97 12.59 94.21 -25.10
C VAL A 97 11.25 94.63 -24.49
N SER A 98 10.18 93.93 -24.84
CA SER A 98 8.87 94.14 -24.21
C SER A 98 8.84 93.45 -22.85
N LEU A 99 8.39 94.16 -21.82
CA LEU A 99 8.18 93.56 -20.49
C LEU A 99 6.91 92.71 -20.50
N SER A 100 6.93 91.56 -19.83
CA SER A 100 5.75 90.71 -19.65
C SER A 100 4.74 91.37 -18.69
N ASP A 101 3.47 90.98 -18.79
CA ASP A 101 2.41 91.48 -17.91
C ASP A 101 2.78 91.27 -16.43
N ASP A 102 3.31 90.09 -16.06
CA ASP A 102 3.71 89.80 -14.69
C ASP A 102 4.85 90.72 -14.17
N LEU A 103 5.75 91.18 -15.04
CA LEU A 103 6.76 92.19 -14.69
C LEU A 103 6.17 93.59 -14.58
N LEU A 104 5.15 93.91 -15.39
CA LEU A 104 4.42 95.18 -15.31
C LEU A 104 3.56 95.27 -14.04
N GLU A 105 3.21 94.14 -13.41
CA GLU A 105 2.48 94.13 -12.15
C GLU A 105 3.36 94.33 -10.90
N VAL A 106 4.70 94.33 -11.04
CA VAL A 106 5.63 94.51 -9.91
C VAL A 106 5.42 95.88 -9.23
N PRO A 107 5.20 95.93 -7.90
CA PRO A 107 4.94 97.18 -7.19
C PRO A 107 6.23 97.97 -6.93
N VAL A 108 6.34 99.16 -7.53
CA VAL A 108 7.63 99.89 -7.64
C VAL A 108 8.01 100.62 -6.35
N PHE A 109 7.04 101.20 -5.64
CA PHE A 109 7.30 102.02 -4.45
C PHE A 109 7.14 101.25 -3.14
N GLU A 110 6.45 100.12 -3.18
CA GLU A 110 5.98 99.44 -1.97
C GLU A 110 7.12 98.83 -1.14
N PHE A 111 8.18 98.38 -1.81
CA PHE A 111 9.42 97.92 -1.16
C PHE A 111 10.03 98.91 -0.17
N PHE A 112 9.80 100.21 -0.38
CA PHE A 112 10.36 101.28 0.43
C PHE A 112 9.42 101.74 1.55
N SER A 113 8.21 101.16 1.64
CA SER A 113 7.24 101.55 2.65
C SER A 113 7.70 101.15 4.04
N ALA A 114 7.94 102.14 4.89
CA ALA A 114 8.32 101.96 6.29
C ALA A 114 7.12 101.63 7.21
N THR A 115 5.91 101.53 6.65
CA THR A 115 4.67 101.28 7.40
C THR A 115 4.31 99.80 7.39
N THR A 116 3.69 99.32 8.46
CA THR A 116 3.05 97.99 8.50
C THR A 116 1.56 98.11 8.23
N ASP A 117 0.99 97.13 7.54
CA ASP A 117 -0.47 97.07 7.33
C ASP A 117 -1.19 96.51 8.57
N SER A 118 -2.51 96.37 8.48
CA SER A 118 -3.36 95.81 9.54
C SER A 118 -3.07 94.34 9.86
N GLN A 119 -2.29 93.66 9.02
CA GLN A 119 -1.89 92.25 9.17
C GLN A 119 -0.43 92.13 9.66
N GLY A 120 0.25 93.25 9.92
CA GLY A 120 1.64 93.29 10.38
C GLY A 120 2.68 93.11 9.27
N ASN A 121 2.28 93.07 8.00
CA ASN A 121 3.22 92.95 6.88
C ASN A 121 3.94 94.29 6.67
N ASN A 122 5.26 94.28 6.52
CA ASN A 122 6.03 95.47 6.11
C ASN A 122 5.96 95.69 4.58
N GLY A 123 6.45 96.84 4.08
CA GLY A 123 6.42 97.16 2.65
C GLY A 123 7.06 96.11 1.74
N VAL A 124 8.15 95.49 2.20
CA VAL A 124 8.81 94.39 1.45
C VAL A 124 7.91 93.17 1.36
N GLN A 125 7.28 92.75 2.44
CA GLN A 125 6.37 91.60 2.46
C GLN A 125 5.12 91.84 1.60
N ARG A 126 4.56 93.06 1.61
CA ARG A 126 3.41 93.41 0.78
C ARG A 126 3.77 93.46 -0.70
N ALA A 127 4.95 93.99 -1.02
CA ALA A 127 5.48 93.97 -2.38
C ALA A 127 5.66 92.53 -2.89
N LEU A 128 6.31 91.67 -2.11
CA LEU A 128 6.57 90.27 -2.49
C LEU A 128 5.29 89.43 -2.65
N LYS A 129 4.22 89.73 -1.90
CA LYS A 129 2.90 89.05 -2.05
C LYS A 129 2.19 89.34 -3.37
N GLN A 130 2.54 90.43 -4.07
CA GLN A 130 1.95 90.78 -5.37
C GLN A 130 2.81 90.39 -6.56
N ILE A 131 4.08 90.02 -6.31
CA ILE A 131 4.95 89.59 -7.39
C ILE A 131 4.71 88.10 -7.59
N LYS A 132 4.24 87.76 -8.78
CA LYS A 132 4.04 86.37 -9.19
C LYS A 132 5.38 85.66 -9.36
N VAL A 133 5.41 84.34 -9.12
CA VAL A 133 6.62 83.54 -9.27
C VAL A 133 7.09 83.56 -10.72
N SER A 134 6.16 83.56 -11.69
CA SER A 134 6.42 83.72 -13.14
C SER A 134 7.20 84.99 -13.50
N ALA A 135 7.22 86.04 -12.66
CA ALA A 135 8.01 87.24 -12.91
C ALA A 135 9.53 86.95 -12.87
N ILE A 136 9.98 85.93 -12.13
CA ILE A 136 11.39 85.52 -12.04
C ILE A 136 11.88 84.89 -13.35
N PRO A 137 11.27 83.82 -13.89
CA PRO A 137 11.64 83.27 -15.19
C PRO A 137 11.29 84.22 -16.35
N SER A 138 10.28 85.09 -16.22
CA SER A 138 10.00 86.16 -17.22
C SER A 138 11.24 87.05 -17.40
N LEU A 139 11.84 87.45 -16.28
CA LEU A 139 13.05 88.27 -16.28
C LEU A 139 14.24 87.52 -16.89
N LEU A 140 14.39 86.23 -16.60
CA LEU A 140 15.43 85.39 -17.20
C LEU A 140 15.27 85.27 -18.72
N ASN A 141 14.04 85.02 -19.19
CA ASN A 141 13.69 84.90 -20.62
C ASN A 141 13.94 86.20 -21.41
N LEU A 142 14.05 87.37 -20.75
CA LEU A 142 14.44 88.63 -21.40
C LEU A 142 15.93 88.67 -21.77
N PHE A 143 16.80 88.02 -20.98
CA PHE A 143 18.26 88.13 -21.13
C PHE A 143 18.91 86.84 -21.64
N VAL A 144 18.25 85.70 -21.49
CA VAL A 144 18.78 84.40 -21.85
C VAL A 144 17.72 83.65 -22.65
N LYS A 145 18.10 83.17 -23.83
CA LYS A 145 17.26 82.43 -24.77
C LYS A 145 17.96 81.16 -25.19
N ASN A 146 17.22 80.15 -25.61
CA ASN A 146 17.77 78.93 -26.21
C ASN A 146 18.51 79.26 -27.52
N GLU A 147 19.30 78.32 -28.03
CA GLU A 147 20.08 78.50 -29.27
C GLU A 147 19.21 78.85 -30.49
N ASP A 148 17.95 78.41 -30.48
CA ASP A 148 16.94 78.70 -31.51
C ASP A 148 16.18 80.02 -31.30
N GLY A 149 16.50 80.77 -30.24
CA GLY A 149 15.87 82.04 -29.88
C GLY A 149 14.55 81.92 -29.11
N SER A 150 14.12 80.71 -28.74
CA SER A 150 12.97 80.47 -27.86
C SER A 150 13.26 80.81 -26.40
N ALA A 151 12.20 80.96 -25.61
CA ALA A 151 12.29 81.20 -24.17
C ALA A 151 12.82 79.95 -23.43
N ILE A 152 13.66 80.14 -22.41
CA ILE A 152 14.24 79.04 -21.62
C ILE A 152 13.16 78.32 -20.80
N VAL A 153 12.23 79.09 -20.24
CA VAL A 153 11.05 78.56 -19.57
C VAL A 153 9.86 78.74 -20.49
N ASN A 154 9.18 77.64 -20.82
CA ASN A 154 8.07 77.63 -21.78
C ASN A 154 6.79 78.27 -21.24
N ASP A 155 5.89 78.67 -22.14
CA ASP A 155 4.68 79.42 -21.78
C ASP A 155 3.75 78.67 -20.83
N ASN A 156 3.67 77.34 -20.92
CA ASN A 156 2.85 76.52 -20.03
C ASN A 156 3.35 76.55 -18.58
N VAL A 157 4.67 76.47 -18.37
CA VAL A 157 5.28 76.63 -17.04
C VAL A 157 5.09 78.07 -16.55
N MET A 158 5.21 79.05 -17.43
CA MET A 158 4.98 80.46 -17.10
C MET A 158 3.54 80.71 -16.61
N GLU A 159 2.55 80.13 -17.28
CA GLU A 159 1.14 80.20 -16.90
C GLU A 159 0.91 79.60 -15.52
N GLU A 160 1.43 78.40 -15.26
CA GLU A 160 1.27 77.75 -13.94
C GLU A 160 1.96 78.54 -12.83
N LEU A 161 3.20 79.00 -13.05
CA LEU A 161 3.93 79.83 -12.07
C LEU A 161 3.27 81.20 -11.82
N SER A 162 2.39 81.66 -12.72
CA SER A 162 1.68 82.94 -12.57
C SER A 162 0.56 82.88 -11.52
N ASN A 163 0.12 81.67 -11.15
CA ASN A 163 -0.89 81.43 -10.11
C ASN A 163 -0.34 81.61 -8.69
N TYR A 164 0.99 81.65 -8.52
CA TYR A 164 1.67 81.71 -7.23
C TYR A 164 2.42 83.03 -7.08
N ASN A 165 2.57 83.53 -5.85
CA ASN A 165 3.40 84.70 -5.53
C ASN A 165 4.72 84.32 -4.84
N ILE A 166 5.69 85.23 -4.86
CA ILE A 166 7.05 84.97 -4.34
C ILE A 166 7.04 84.62 -2.84
N VAL A 167 6.08 85.09 -2.05
CA VAL A 167 6.00 84.69 -0.64
C VAL A 167 5.66 83.21 -0.51
N GLU A 168 4.76 82.68 -1.34
CA GLU A 168 4.39 81.26 -1.33
C GLU A 168 5.61 80.38 -1.63
N LEU A 169 6.45 80.78 -2.58
CA LEU A 169 7.72 80.12 -2.91
C LEU A 169 8.73 80.10 -1.76
N MET A 170 8.78 81.17 -0.93
CA MET A 170 9.79 81.34 0.11
C MET A 170 9.36 80.84 1.49
N THR A 171 8.09 80.46 1.67
CA THR A 171 7.60 79.96 2.95
C THR A 171 7.91 78.47 3.14
N LYS A 172 7.98 78.03 4.39
CA LYS A 172 8.16 76.61 4.71
C LYS A 172 6.87 75.79 4.53
N GLU A 173 5.71 76.44 4.61
CA GLU A 173 4.40 75.77 4.54
C GLU A 173 3.97 75.47 3.10
N GLN A 174 4.27 76.34 2.14
CA GLN A 174 3.99 76.12 0.71
C GLN A 174 5.29 75.75 -0.02
N GLY A 175 6.22 76.71 -0.12
CA GLY A 175 7.58 76.47 -0.63
C GLY A 175 7.64 76.02 -2.08
N ILE A 176 8.81 75.49 -2.47
CA ILE A 176 9.07 74.97 -3.83
C ILE A 176 8.12 73.81 -4.18
N ALA A 177 7.80 72.95 -3.21
CA ALA A 177 6.98 71.76 -3.44
C ALA A 177 5.56 72.12 -3.91
N TYR A 178 4.94 73.11 -3.27
CA TYR A 178 3.60 73.59 -3.62
C TYR A 178 3.59 74.33 -4.96
N VAL A 179 4.55 75.24 -5.17
CA VAL A 179 4.59 76.06 -6.39
C VAL A 179 4.83 75.23 -7.66
N PHE A 180 5.55 74.11 -7.54
CA PHE A 180 5.85 73.21 -8.66
C PHE A 180 4.96 71.95 -8.68
N GLU A 181 3.88 71.90 -7.90
CA GLU A 181 3.05 70.70 -7.73
C GLU A 181 2.44 70.19 -9.03
N ASN A 182 2.09 71.07 -9.96
CA ASN A 182 1.48 70.68 -11.25
C ASN A 182 2.45 70.78 -12.43
N ILE A 183 3.73 71.03 -12.15
CA ILE A 183 4.75 71.16 -13.18
C ILE A 183 5.47 69.83 -13.35
N THR A 184 5.47 69.28 -14.56
CA THR A 184 6.18 68.02 -14.88
C THR A 184 7.64 68.26 -15.28
N PHE A 185 8.46 67.22 -15.24
CA PHE A 185 9.86 67.32 -15.71
C PHE A 185 9.97 67.63 -17.20
N SER A 186 9.08 67.09 -18.05
CA SER A 186 9.02 67.38 -19.48
C SER A 186 8.61 68.82 -19.77
N GLN A 187 7.84 69.45 -18.88
CA GLN A 187 7.53 70.87 -18.97
C GLN A 187 8.72 71.76 -18.58
N LEU A 188 9.53 71.37 -17.59
CA LEU A 188 10.71 72.15 -17.18
C LEU A 188 11.92 71.97 -18.09
N LEU A 189 12.13 70.74 -18.58
CA LEU A 189 13.30 70.35 -19.37
C LEU A 189 12.85 69.62 -20.65
N PRO A 190 12.11 70.29 -21.55
CA PRO A 190 11.48 69.64 -22.70
C PRO A 190 12.46 68.97 -23.65
N GLU A 191 13.71 69.44 -23.73
CA GLU A 191 14.76 68.85 -24.58
C GLU A 191 15.31 67.53 -24.03
N ASN A 192 15.11 67.24 -22.75
CA ASN A 192 15.65 66.05 -22.08
C ASN A 192 14.70 64.85 -22.11
N PHE A 193 13.45 65.04 -22.52
CA PHE A 193 12.41 64.01 -22.49
C PHE A 193 11.76 63.82 -23.87
N PRO A 194 11.42 62.58 -24.26
CA PRO A 194 10.70 62.32 -25.50
C PRO A 194 9.31 62.98 -25.49
N SER A 195 8.79 63.32 -26.68
CA SER A 195 7.44 63.88 -26.84
C SER A 195 6.35 62.84 -27.17
N ASP A 196 6.74 61.64 -27.61
CA ASP A 196 5.82 60.58 -28.06
C ASP A 196 5.69 59.47 -26.99
N PRO A 197 4.47 59.20 -26.47
CA PRO A 197 4.24 58.11 -25.51
C PRO A 197 4.52 56.70 -26.08
N ASN A 198 4.47 56.51 -27.41
CA ASN A 198 4.64 55.20 -28.05
C ASN A 198 6.02 55.04 -28.73
N GLY A 199 6.98 55.92 -28.43
CA GLY A 199 8.34 55.85 -29.00
C GLY A 199 9.25 54.82 -28.32
N ASP A 200 10.44 54.61 -28.88
CA ASP A 200 11.46 53.63 -28.43
C ASP A 200 11.92 53.81 -26.95
N ASN A 201 11.51 54.87 -26.26
CA ASN A 201 11.88 55.17 -24.87
C ASN A 201 10.69 55.66 -24.04
N ALA A 202 9.61 54.86 -24.03
CA ALA A 202 8.40 55.09 -23.26
C ALA A 202 8.69 55.32 -21.76
N LEU A 203 9.70 54.64 -21.20
CA LEU A 203 10.16 54.86 -19.82
C LEU A 203 10.58 56.33 -19.59
N MET A 204 11.45 56.87 -20.45
CA MET A 204 11.87 58.27 -20.31
C MET A 204 10.72 59.24 -20.55
N TRP A 205 9.78 58.92 -21.44
CA TRP A 205 8.57 59.73 -21.60
C TRP A 205 7.74 59.76 -20.30
N ALA A 206 7.52 58.60 -19.66
CA ALA A 206 6.77 58.49 -18.41
C ALA A 206 7.46 59.19 -17.23
N VAL A 207 8.80 59.10 -17.12
CA VAL A 207 9.59 59.93 -16.17
C VAL A 207 9.36 61.42 -16.44
N GLY A 208 9.31 61.82 -17.71
CA GLY A 208 9.03 63.20 -18.12
C GLY A 208 7.67 63.70 -17.63
N GLN A 209 6.65 62.84 -17.53
CA GLN A 209 5.32 63.22 -17.01
C GLN A 209 5.25 63.33 -15.50
N SER A 210 6.33 62.98 -14.78
CA SER A 210 6.32 63.01 -13.32
C SER A 210 6.31 64.45 -12.79
N SER A 211 5.45 64.73 -11.80
CA SER A 211 5.32 66.05 -11.19
C SER A 211 6.51 66.36 -10.26
N VAL A 212 7.12 67.54 -10.47
CA VAL A 212 8.31 67.99 -9.75
C VAL A 212 7.98 68.31 -8.29
N GLY A 213 6.91 69.06 -8.04
CA GLY A 213 6.52 69.46 -6.69
C GLY A 213 5.98 68.31 -5.85
N LYS A 214 5.18 67.41 -6.45
CA LYS A 214 4.70 66.20 -5.77
C LYS A 214 5.86 65.27 -5.42
N LEU A 215 6.81 65.07 -6.35
CA LEU A 215 7.98 64.25 -6.09
C LEU A 215 8.88 64.86 -5.01
N TYR A 216 9.09 66.19 -5.04
CA TYR A 216 9.85 66.88 -3.99
C TYR A 216 9.19 66.70 -2.61
N THR A 217 7.87 66.78 -2.54
CA THR A 217 7.10 66.50 -1.31
C THR A 217 7.31 65.07 -0.84
N ALA A 218 7.20 64.10 -1.76
CA ALA A 218 7.39 62.69 -1.46
C ALA A 218 8.81 62.39 -0.93
N LEU A 219 9.85 62.96 -1.54
CA LEU A 219 11.25 62.82 -1.11
C LEU A 219 11.53 63.44 0.27
N GLY A 220 10.73 64.45 0.66
CA GLY A 220 10.81 65.07 1.99
C GLY A 220 9.92 64.42 3.05
N SER A 221 9.03 63.50 2.65
CA SER A 221 8.13 62.76 3.53
C SER A 221 8.78 61.46 4.04
N ASN A 222 8.17 60.83 5.06
CA ASN A 222 8.54 59.47 5.47
C ASN A 222 7.73 58.39 4.70
N ASP A 223 6.90 58.79 3.74
CA ASP A 223 6.05 57.88 2.98
C ASP A 223 6.87 57.14 1.92
N SER A 224 6.41 55.95 1.52
CA SER A 224 7.10 55.17 0.49
C SER A 224 7.08 55.92 -0.84
N LEU A 225 8.24 55.98 -1.50
CA LEU A 225 8.36 56.51 -2.86
C LEU A 225 7.48 55.73 -3.84
N PHE A 226 7.23 54.45 -3.59
CA PHE A 226 6.39 53.61 -4.45
C PHE A 226 4.91 54.00 -4.41
N LEU A 227 4.41 54.64 -3.33
CA LEU A 227 3.05 55.19 -3.32
C LEU A 227 2.85 56.27 -4.38
N GLN A 228 3.92 56.90 -4.85
CA GLN A 228 3.85 57.87 -5.93
C GLN A 228 3.50 57.25 -7.28
N LEU A 229 3.60 55.93 -7.43
CA LEU A 229 3.18 55.20 -8.64
C LEU A 229 1.66 55.02 -8.72
N LYS A 230 0.93 55.21 -7.61
CA LYS A 230 -0.53 55.08 -7.58
C LYS A 230 -1.21 56.34 -8.13
N ASP A 231 -2.50 56.20 -8.44
CA ASP A 231 -3.37 57.27 -8.91
C ASP A 231 -3.25 58.54 -8.06
N GLY A 232 -3.02 59.68 -8.71
CA GLY A 232 -2.81 60.99 -8.10
C GLY A 232 -1.38 61.27 -7.62
N GLY A 233 -0.50 60.26 -7.61
CA GLY A 233 0.90 60.34 -7.20
C GLY A 233 1.83 61.04 -8.19
N ALA A 234 3.07 61.33 -7.77
CA ALA A 234 4.04 62.04 -8.61
C ALA A 234 4.57 61.21 -9.80
N LEU A 235 4.50 59.88 -9.70
CA LEU A 235 5.02 58.89 -10.65
C LEU A 235 3.88 58.05 -11.25
N GLU A 236 2.62 58.51 -11.20
CA GLU A 236 1.43 57.76 -11.65
C GLU A 236 1.60 57.19 -13.05
N THR A 237 2.11 57.99 -14.00
CA THR A 237 2.35 57.54 -15.37
C THR A 237 3.35 56.39 -15.48
N LEU A 238 4.34 56.32 -14.57
CA LEU A 238 5.25 55.18 -14.49
C LEU A 238 4.57 53.95 -13.88
N GLY A 239 3.66 54.14 -12.93
CA GLY A 239 2.87 53.06 -12.35
C GLY A 239 1.94 52.39 -13.36
N GLN A 240 1.41 53.17 -14.30
CA GLN A 240 0.51 52.70 -15.36
C GLN A 240 1.24 52.06 -16.57
N MET A 241 2.57 51.90 -16.52
CA MET A 241 3.30 51.15 -17.53
C MET A 241 3.19 49.64 -17.28
N GLU A 242 3.12 48.84 -18.34
CA GLU A 242 3.27 47.39 -18.22
C GLU A 242 4.71 47.05 -17.80
N VAL A 243 4.87 46.05 -16.94
CA VAL A 243 6.20 45.59 -16.49
C VAL A 243 7.02 45.08 -17.68
N THR A 244 6.36 44.48 -18.68
CA THR A 244 6.95 44.01 -19.94
C THR A 244 7.67 45.13 -20.71
N ASP A 245 7.11 46.33 -20.71
CA ASP A 245 7.70 47.52 -21.36
C ASP A 245 8.99 47.98 -20.68
N LEU A 246 9.15 47.71 -19.38
CA LEU A 246 10.39 48.01 -18.64
C LEU A 246 11.51 46.99 -18.89
N LEU A 247 11.14 45.73 -19.14
CA LEU A 247 12.08 44.62 -19.28
C LEU A 247 12.68 44.54 -20.69
N GLY A 248 11.99 45.10 -21.68
CA GLY A 248 12.38 45.09 -23.09
C GLY A 248 12.17 43.74 -23.78
N SER A 249 12.27 43.74 -25.12
CA SER A 249 11.86 42.62 -25.99
C SER A 249 12.65 41.30 -25.84
N GLN A 250 13.70 41.26 -25.01
CA GLN A 250 14.52 40.07 -24.79
C GLN A 250 14.15 39.28 -23.52
N ALA A 251 13.20 39.79 -22.71
CA ALA A 251 12.88 39.22 -21.40
C ALA A 251 11.85 38.09 -21.44
N GLY A 252 11.91 37.19 -22.44
CA GLY A 252 10.83 36.23 -22.76
C GLY A 252 10.16 35.52 -21.57
N THR A 253 10.92 34.88 -20.67
CA THR A 253 10.36 34.17 -19.49
C THR A 253 9.77 35.10 -18.43
N LEU A 254 10.30 36.32 -18.31
CA LEU A 254 9.74 37.32 -17.39
C LEU A 254 8.51 37.98 -18.02
N SER A 255 8.48 38.17 -19.34
CA SER A 255 7.30 38.67 -20.05
C SER A 255 6.10 37.74 -19.89
N SER A 256 6.30 36.42 -19.88
CA SER A 256 5.22 35.46 -19.61
C SER A 256 4.79 35.40 -18.15
N LEU A 257 5.68 35.75 -17.21
CA LEU A 257 5.38 35.81 -15.77
C LEU A 257 4.55 37.05 -15.42
N PHE A 258 4.91 38.20 -15.98
CA PHE A 258 4.23 39.47 -15.68
C PHE A 258 3.05 39.74 -16.61
N GLY A 259 2.98 39.19 -17.82
CA GLY A 259 1.84 39.38 -18.73
C GLY A 259 1.47 40.87 -18.88
N ASP A 260 0.20 41.19 -18.64
CA ASP A 260 -0.36 42.54 -18.70
C ASP A 260 -0.23 43.32 -17.36
N THR A 261 0.58 42.82 -16.41
CA THR A 261 0.74 43.43 -15.07
C THR A 261 1.35 44.83 -15.19
N LEU A 262 0.71 45.81 -14.54
CA LEU A 262 1.23 47.17 -14.45
C LEU A 262 2.23 47.31 -13.31
N VAL A 263 3.14 48.26 -13.42
CA VAL A 263 4.14 48.54 -12.36
C VAL A 263 3.47 48.89 -11.03
N VAL A 264 2.30 49.53 -11.06
CA VAL A 264 1.52 49.89 -9.88
C VAL A 264 0.89 48.68 -9.18
N ASP A 265 0.57 47.62 -9.91
CA ASP A 265 -0.01 46.40 -9.36
C ASP A 265 0.98 45.68 -8.44
N LEU A 266 2.28 45.93 -8.64
CA LEU A 266 3.35 45.47 -7.75
C LEU A 266 3.41 46.23 -6.43
N VAL A 267 2.61 47.28 -6.24
CA VAL A 267 2.69 48.18 -5.08
C VAL A 267 1.48 47.99 -4.17
N GLY A 268 1.73 47.44 -2.97
CA GLY A 268 0.73 47.27 -1.92
C GLY A 268 0.14 48.60 -1.42
N GLU A 269 -0.92 48.52 -0.62
CA GLU A 269 -1.62 49.70 -0.10
C GLU A 269 -0.74 50.64 0.73
N ASN A 270 0.32 50.13 1.39
CA ASN A 270 1.25 50.97 2.17
C ASN A 270 2.57 51.27 1.44
N GLY A 271 2.66 50.95 0.14
CA GLY A 271 3.82 51.25 -0.69
C GLY A 271 4.96 50.24 -0.58
N GLU A 272 4.74 49.08 0.01
CA GLU A 272 5.57 47.89 -0.15
C GLU A 272 5.47 47.33 -1.57
N ILE A 273 6.53 46.66 -2.02
CA ILE A 273 6.45 45.86 -3.25
C ILE A 273 5.80 44.52 -2.87
N ASN A 274 4.61 44.25 -3.43
CA ASN A 274 3.90 43.00 -3.26
C ASN A 274 4.31 41.99 -4.34
N VAL A 275 5.38 41.25 -4.08
CA VAL A 275 5.79 40.13 -4.93
C VAL A 275 5.00 38.86 -4.61
N ASP A 276 4.39 38.80 -3.43
CA ASP A 276 3.63 37.62 -2.97
C ASP A 276 2.40 37.40 -3.85
N ASP A 277 1.71 38.46 -4.31
CA ASP A 277 0.59 38.32 -5.23
C ASP A 277 1.01 37.66 -6.55
N ILE A 278 2.15 38.04 -7.13
CA ILE A 278 2.67 37.38 -8.35
C ILE A 278 2.91 35.90 -8.09
N ILE A 279 3.54 35.55 -6.96
CA ILE A 279 3.82 34.16 -6.60
C ILE A 279 2.52 33.37 -6.34
N ASN A 280 1.53 34.01 -5.72
CA ASN A 280 0.25 33.41 -5.33
C ASN A 280 -0.68 33.14 -6.51
N TYR A 281 -0.61 33.94 -7.58
CA TYR A 281 -1.51 33.81 -8.73
C TYR A 281 -0.83 33.28 -9.99
N THR A 282 0.50 33.18 -10.04
CA THR A 282 1.19 32.57 -11.17
C THR A 282 0.98 31.05 -11.19
N TYR A 283 0.44 30.54 -12.29
CA TYR A 283 0.39 29.11 -12.58
C TYR A 283 1.73 28.59 -13.12
N VAL A 284 2.07 27.34 -12.78
CA VAL A 284 3.25 26.64 -13.33
C VAL A 284 3.18 26.57 -14.86
N GLY A 285 1.98 26.42 -15.44
CA GLY A 285 1.79 26.48 -16.89
C GLY A 285 2.34 27.76 -17.52
N SER A 286 2.10 28.91 -16.90
CA SER A 286 2.64 30.20 -17.33
C SER A 286 4.17 30.26 -17.22
N LEU A 287 4.75 29.70 -16.16
CA LEU A 287 6.21 29.62 -15.97
C LEU A 287 6.87 28.71 -17.03
N LEU A 288 6.21 27.63 -17.42
CA LEU A 288 6.66 26.73 -18.48
C LEU A 288 6.45 27.29 -19.89
N GLY A 289 5.83 28.48 -20.00
CA GLY A 289 5.51 29.11 -21.28
C GLY A 289 4.42 28.36 -22.06
N CYS A 290 3.54 27.65 -21.37
CA CYS A 290 2.34 27.07 -21.96
C CYS A 290 1.31 28.17 -22.27
N ILE A 291 0.44 27.93 -23.23
CA ILE A 291 -0.59 28.88 -23.68
C ILE A 291 -1.98 28.37 -23.31
N ARG A 292 -2.91 29.30 -23.12
CA ARG A 292 -4.34 29.03 -22.87
C ARG A 292 -5.19 29.55 -24.02
N ASN A 293 -6.35 28.94 -24.21
CA ASN A 293 -7.34 29.37 -25.19
C ASN A 293 -8.32 30.36 -24.55
N GLU A 294 -8.27 31.63 -24.95
CA GLU A 294 -9.17 32.67 -24.45
C GLU A 294 -10.50 32.63 -25.22
N ILE A 295 -11.60 32.59 -24.47
CA ILE A 295 -12.97 32.55 -25.00
C ILE A 295 -13.59 33.93 -24.80
N THR A 296 -13.76 34.66 -25.91
CA THR A 296 -14.22 36.06 -25.89
C THR A 296 -15.74 36.22 -25.95
N ASP A 297 -16.48 35.17 -26.36
CA ASP A 297 -17.94 35.14 -26.38
C ASP A 297 -18.48 34.03 -25.49
N VAL A 298 -19.00 34.43 -24.33
CA VAL A 298 -19.61 33.53 -23.33
C VAL A 298 -21.14 33.64 -23.28
N SER A 299 -21.77 34.26 -24.29
CA SER A 299 -23.21 34.55 -24.29
C SER A 299 -24.12 33.30 -24.25
N GLY A 300 -23.59 32.12 -24.60
CA GLY A 300 -24.27 30.82 -24.55
C GLY A 300 -23.98 29.97 -23.31
N TYR A 301 -23.20 30.47 -22.35
CA TYR A 301 -22.78 29.70 -21.17
C TYR A 301 -23.62 30.03 -19.94
N HIS A 302 -23.65 29.10 -18.99
CA HIS A 302 -24.32 29.24 -17.69
C HIS A 302 -23.33 29.02 -16.56
N VAL A 303 -23.45 29.79 -15.47
CA VAL A 303 -22.58 29.65 -14.30
C VAL A 303 -22.78 28.26 -13.66
N LEU A 304 -21.70 27.52 -13.56
CA LEU A 304 -21.63 26.19 -12.95
C LEU A 304 -21.12 26.28 -11.50
N ALA A 305 -20.11 27.12 -11.26
CA ALA A 305 -19.55 27.39 -9.92
C ALA A 305 -19.00 28.82 -9.85
N SER A 306 -18.97 29.41 -8.65
CA SER A 306 -18.48 30.78 -8.40
C SER A 306 -17.52 30.82 -7.22
N SER A 307 -16.55 31.73 -7.28
CA SER A 307 -15.63 32.05 -6.18
C SER A 307 -15.34 33.56 -6.14
N PRO A 308 -14.66 34.07 -5.09
CA PRO A 308 -14.13 35.44 -5.10
C PRO A 308 -13.16 35.73 -6.25
N ASN A 309 -12.59 34.68 -6.86
CA ASN A 309 -11.60 34.78 -7.93
C ASN A 309 -12.21 34.69 -9.34
N GLY A 310 -13.53 34.50 -9.45
CA GLY A 310 -14.23 34.40 -10.74
C GLY A 310 -15.24 33.25 -10.81
N ASP A 311 -15.85 33.12 -11.99
CA ASP A 311 -16.85 32.08 -12.29
C ASP A 311 -16.30 30.96 -13.19
N VAL A 312 -16.85 29.75 -13.04
CA VAL A 312 -16.76 28.65 -14.00
C VAL A 312 -18.09 28.56 -14.73
N LEU A 313 -18.07 28.57 -16.05
CA LEU A 313 -19.26 28.49 -16.90
C LEU A 313 -19.27 27.20 -17.72
N TYR A 314 -20.46 26.70 -18.00
CA TYR A 314 -20.73 25.54 -18.84
C TYR A 314 -21.65 25.91 -20.01
N GLY A 315 -21.32 25.42 -21.20
CA GLY A 315 -22.10 25.63 -22.41
C GLY A 315 -21.99 24.43 -23.35
N ILE A 316 -22.94 24.32 -24.28
CA ILE A 316 -22.88 23.33 -25.37
C ILE A 316 -22.57 24.08 -26.65
N ILE A 317 -21.34 23.94 -27.16
CA ILE A 317 -20.86 24.59 -28.38
C ILE A 317 -20.67 23.51 -29.45
N ASP A 318 -21.28 23.71 -30.62
CA ASP A 318 -21.25 22.75 -31.74
C ASP A 318 -21.62 21.30 -31.36
N GLY A 319 -22.50 21.15 -30.35
CA GLY A 319 -22.95 19.85 -29.85
C GLY A 319 -21.98 19.14 -28.90
N LYS A 320 -20.92 19.81 -28.45
CA LYS A 320 -19.96 19.32 -27.45
C LYS A 320 -20.05 20.13 -26.16
N ASP A 321 -19.79 19.45 -25.05
CA ASP A 321 -19.65 20.09 -23.75
C ASP A 321 -18.42 21.00 -23.75
N SER A 322 -18.58 22.24 -23.30
CA SER A 322 -17.52 23.21 -23.16
C SER A 322 -17.56 23.85 -21.79
N LEU A 323 -16.42 23.86 -21.12
CA LEU A 323 -16.21 24.47 -19.82
C LEU A 323 -15.25 25.64 -19.97
N VAL A 324 -15.57 26.77 -19.33
CA VAL A 324 -14.70 27.94 -19.30
C VAL A 324 -14.55 28.46 -17.88
N LYS A 325 -13.38 29.00 -17.54
CA LYS A 325 -13.06 29.52 -16.22
C LYS A 325 -12.54 30.95 -16.33
N GLU A 326 -13.03 31.81 -15.46
CA GLU A 326 -12.62 33.21 -15.38
C GLU A 326 -11.31 33.39 -14.61
N GLU A 327 -10.48 34.31 -15.09
CA GLU A 327 -9.32 34.87 -14.40
C GLU A 327 -9.14 36.32 -14.85
N ASP A 328 -9.06 37.25 -13.89
CA ASP A 328 -8.85 38.68 -14.14
C ASP A 328 -9.79 39.28 -15.20
N GLY A 329 -11.05 38.84 -15.21
CA GLY A 329 -12.09 39.31 -16.14
C GLY A 329 -12.01 38.74 -17.56
N LYS A 330 -11.09 37.80 -17.83
CA LYS A 330 -10.99 37.03 -19.08
C LYS A 330 -11.45 35.59 -18.83
N TYR A 331 -12.04 34.96 -19.84
CA TYR A 331 -12.49 33.56 -19.77
C TYR A 331 -11.57 32.67 -20.59
N TYR A 332 -11.16 31.54 -20.02
CA TYR A 332 -10.29 30.56 -20.65
C TYR A 332 -10.93 29.18 -20.66
N GLU A 333 -10.58 28.36 -21.64
CA GLU A 333 -11.00 26.95 -21.69
C GLU A 333 -10.58 26.18 -20.41
N ALA A 334 -11.49 25.37 -19.88
CA ALA A 334 -11.35 24.69 -18.61
C ALA A 334 -11.75 23.21 -18.69
N GLU A 335 -11.34 22.43 -17.71
CA GLU A 335 -11.69 21.03 -17.56
C GLU A 335 -11.88 20.66 -16.08
N LEU A 336 -12.64 19.59 -15.82
CA LEU A 336 -12.76 19.05 -14.48
C LEU A 336 -11.45 18.33 -14.11
N THR A 337 -10.78 18.81 -13.06
CA THR A 337 -9.48 18.29 -12.59
C THR A 337 -9.56 17.61 -11.21
N CYS A 338 -10.75 17.57 -10.63
CA CYS A 338 -11.01 16.91 -9.36
C CYS A 338 -11.32 15.42 -9.58
N THR A 339 -10.62 14.55 -8.84
CA THR A 339 -10.78 13.09 -8.86
C THR A 339 -11.72 12.58 -7.76
N GLU A 340 -12.02 13.41 -6.75
CA GLU A 340 -12.90 13.04 -5.64
C GLU A 340 -14.38 13.04 -6.05
N GLN A 341 -15.11 12.03 -5.58
CA GLN A 341 -16.54 11.92 -5.81
C GLN A 341 -17.27 12.94 -4.93
N HIS A 342 -17.67 14.05 -5.54
CA HIS A 342 -18.46 15.09 -4.88
C HIS A 342 -19.89 15.10 -5.40
N ASP A 343 -20.86 15.37 -4.51
CA ASP A 343 -22.24 15.62 -4.92
C ASP A 343 -22.36 16.88 -5.79
N VAL A 344 -21.46 17.86 -5.61
CA VAL A 344 -21.34 19.10 -6.38
C VAL A 344 -19.87 19.53 -6.46
N HIS A 345 -19.36 19.80 -7.66
CA HIS A 345 -18.01 20.33 -7.87
C HIS A 345 -17.98 21.86 -7.67
N GLY A 346 -17.00 22.36 -6.91
CA GLY A 346 -16.77 23.80 -6.68
C GLY A 346 -15.80 24.42 -7.69
N TYR A 347 -15.54 25.73 -7.59
CA TYR A 347 -14.64 26.49 -8.49
C TYR A 347 -13.24 25.86 -8.63
N ASP A 348 -12.69 25.35 -7.53
CA ASP A 348 -11.34 24.75 -7.49
C ASP A 348 -11.28 23.35 -8.10
N CYS A 349 -12.43 22.71 -8.36
CA CYS A 349 -12.49 21.43 -9.05
C CYS A 349 -12.23 21.56 -10.56
N TYR A 350 -12.17 22.78 -11.09
CA TYR A 350 -11.98 23.06 -12.52
C TYR A 350 -10.63 23.73 -12.74
N GLY A 351 -9.77 23.10 -13.55
CA GLY A 351 -8.48 23.65 -13.98
C GLY A 351 -8.56 24.27 -15.37
N PHE A 352 -7.59 25.11 -15.72
CA PHE A 352 -7.44 25.59 -17.09
C PHE A 352 -6.92 24.48 -17.99
N VAL A 353 -7.35 24.48 -19.25
CA VAL A 353 -6.74 23.67 -20.29
C VAL A 353 -5.51 24.39 -20.83
N TRP A 354 -4.36 23.73 -20.76
CA TRP A 354 -3.07 24.27 -21.19
C TRP A 354 -2.59 23.59 -22.47
N TYR A 355 -1.95 24.35 -23.34
CA TYR A 355 -1.35 23.87 -24.59
C TYR A 355 0.13 24.21 -24.66
N ASN A 356 0.90 23.39 -25.36
CA ASN A 356 2.32 23.64 -25.60
C ASN A 356 2.49 24.88 -26.50
N SER A 357 3.38 25.80 -26.16
CA SER A 357 3.71 26.94 -27.03
C SER A 357 4.44 26.54 -28.32
N SER A 358 5.09 25.37 -28.31
CA SER A 358 5.70 24.80 -29.50
C SER A 358 4.64 24.32 -30.49
N VAL A 359 4.77 24.75 -31.74
CA VAL A 359 3.88 24.35 -32.83
C VAL A 359 4.18 22.91 -33.24
N LEU A 360 3.13 22.11 -33.44
CA LEU A 360 3.23 20.76 -33.96
C LEU A 360 3.72 20.74 -35.43
N PRO A 361 4.49 19.73 -35.85
CA PRO A 361 4.94 19.59 -37.24
C PRO A 361 3.75 19.60 -38.22
N SER A 362 3.87 20.24 -39.38
CA SER A 362 2.75 20.40 -40.33
C SER A 362 2.12 19.10 -40.87
N ASP A 363 2.76 17.95 -40.64
CA ASP A 363 2.37 16.61 -41.09
C ASP A 363 1.84 15.69 -39.96
N HIS A 364 1.64 16.21 -38.75
CA HIS A 364 1.03 15.44 -37.66
C HIS A 364 -0.45 15.08 -37.96
N PRO A 365 -0.95 13.95 -37.44
CA PRO A 365 -2.38 13.65 -37.48
C PRO A 365 -3.13 14.67 -36.63
N CYS A 366 -3.99 15.49 -37.25
CA CYS A 366 -4.81 16.46 -36.53
C CYS A 366 -5.78 15.74 -35.59
N THR A 367 -5.67 16.00 -34.29
CA THR A 367 -6.61 15.58 -33.24
C THR A 367 -7.31 16.81 -32.64
N PRO A 368 -8.44 17.27 -33.23
CA PRO A 368 -9.09 18.53 -32.84
C PRO A 368 -9.54 18.62 -31.38
N ASP A 369 -9.70 17.48 -30.71
CA ASP A 369 -10.11 17.41 -29.31
C ASP A 369 -8.92 17.49 -28.32
N GLU A 370 -7.68 17.42 -28.82
CA GLU A 370 -6.44 17.49 -28.02
C GLU A 370 -5.50 18.59 -28.52
N GLU A 371 -5.95 19.44 -29.44
CA GLU A 371 -5.13 20.48 -30.07
C GLU A 371 -5.83 21.84 -30.07
N LEU A 372 -5.07 22.88 -29.75
CA LEU A 372 -5.47 24.27 -29.98
C LEU A 372 -5.00 24.71 -31.37
N ILE A 373 -5.94 25.18 -32.20
CA ILE A 373 -5.65 25.75 -33.51
C ILE A 373 -5.74 27.27 -33.41
N LYS A 374 -4.60 27.95 -33.40
CA LYS A 374 -4.49 29.42 -33.35
C LYS A 374 -3.76 29.92 -34.58
N ASP A 375 -4.39 30.80 -35.35
CA ASP A 375 -3.84 31.35 -36.60
C ASP A 375 -3.38 30.30 -37.63
N GLY A 376 -4.01 29.12 -37.63
CA GLY A 376 -3.65 27.98 -38.48
C GLY A 376 -2.45 27.16 -38.00
N LEU A 377 -1.93 27.44 -36.80
CA LEU A 377 -0.89 26.68 -36.12
C LEU A 377 -1.51 25.76 -35.07
N HIS A 378 -1.03 24.53 -35.00
CA HIS A 378 -1.54 23.50 -34.11
C HIS A 378 -0.64 23.37 -32.88
N HIS A 379 -1.24 23.34 -31.70
CA HIS A 379 -0.57 23.23 -30.41
C HIS A 379 -1.17 22.06 -29.63
N SER A 380 -0.35 21.08 -29.24
CA SER A 380 -0.86 19.95 -28.45
C SER A 380 -1.21 20.37 -27.03
N LYS A 381 -2.30 19.82 -26.51
CA LYS A 381 -2.66 19.91 -25.10
C LYS A 381 -1.52 19.37 -24.23
N VAL A 382 -1.27 20.02 -23.10
CA VAL A 382 -0.28 19.56 -22.11
C VAL A 382 -0.87 18.37 -21.36
N SER A 383 -0.15 17.25 -21.33
CA SER A 383 -0.61 16.00 -20.74
C SER A 383 0.45 15.35 -19.86
N SER A 384 0.14 14.16 -19.30
CA SER A 384 1.05 13.37 -18.46
C SER A 384 1.50 14.14 -17.20
N LEU A 385 2.72 13.88 -16.73
CA LEU A 385 3.31 14.55 -15.57
C LEU A 385 3.26 16.10 -15.66
N TYR A 386 3.45 16.67 -16.87
CA TYR A 386 3.36 18.12 -17.03
C TYR A 386 1.92 18.62 -16.91
N GLY A 387 0.94 17.88 -17.44
CA GLY A 387 -0.50 18.16 -17.30
C GLY A 387 -0.94 18.21 -15.83
N ALA A 388 -0.38 17.34 -14.98
CA ALA A 388 -0.66 17.33 -13.55
C ALA A 388 -0.20 18.61 -12.83
N PHE A 389 0.86 19.26 -13.35
CA PHE A 389 1.49 20.40 -12.69
C PHE A 389 1.07 21.75 -13.24
N VAL A 390 0.64 21.87 -14.49
CA VAL A 390 0.35 23.18 -15.11
C VAL A 390 -0.70 24.00 -14.38
N ASN A 391 -1.64 23.35 -13.67
CA ASN A 391 -2.67 24.00 -12.87
C ASN A 391 -2.27 24.26 -11.40
N LEU A 392 -1.05 23.89 -10.99
CA LEU A 392 -0.49 24.30 -9.69
C LEU A 392 -0.07 25.77 -9.75
N ARG A 393 -0.27 26.50 -8.66
CA ARG A 393 0.27 27.85 -8.48
C ARG A 393 1.69 27.78 -7.91
N ILE A 394 2.51 28.79 -8.15
CA ILE A 394 3.87 28.85 -7.57
C ILE A 394 3.80 28.90 -6.04
N ALA A 395 2.76 29.50 -5.46
CA ALA A 395 2.51 29.42 -4.01
C ALA A 395 2.26 28.00 -3.50
N ASP A 396 1.62 27.13 -4.28
CA ASP A 396 1.41 25.73 -3.90
C ASP A 396 2.77 24.99 -3.79
N ILE A 397 3.76 25.41 -4.58
CA ILE A 397 5.13 24.88 -4.57
C ILE A 397 5.98 25.50 -3.44
N THR A 398 5.92 26.82 -3.31
CA THR A 398 6.81 27.61 -2.43
C THR A 398 6.31 27.72 -0.99
N GLY A 399 5.02 27.48 -0.74
CA GLY A 399 4.40 27.44 0.59
C GLY A 399 4.85 26.28 1.48
N GLY A 400 5.77 25.43 0.99
CA GLY A 400 6.36 24.32 1.75
C GLY A 400 5.48 23.08 1.83
N SER A 401 4.37 23.04 1.11
CA SER A 401 3.53 21.85 0.99
C SER A 401 4.14 20.89 -0.03
N PHE A 402 5.17 20.14 0.37
CA PHE A 402 5.59 18.95 -0.38
C PHE A 402 4.37 18.04 -0.67
N ASP A 403 3.40 18.07 0.24
CA ASP A 403 2.11 17.38 0.14
C ASP A 403 1.32 17.81 -1.10
N ALA A 404 1.29 19.09 -1.50
CA ALA A 404 0.52 19.52 -2.69
C ALA A 404 1.04 18.94 -4.01
N ILE A 405 2.37 18.88 -4.19
CA ILE A 405 2.98 18.23 -5.36
C ILE A 405 2.82 16.72 -5.25
N LEU A 406 3.07 16.16 -4.06
CA LEU A 406 2.98 14.73 -3.84
C LEU A 406 1.57 14.20 -4.07
N ASP A 407 0.53 14.92 -3.65
CA ASP A 407 -0.87 14.55 -3.84
C ASP A 407 -1.21 14.52 -5.34
N LYS A 408 -0.78 15.53 -6.12
CA LYS A 408 -0.92 15.48 -7.58
C LYS A 408 -0.15 14.34 -8.24
N VAL A 409 1.03 14.00 -7.74
CA VAL A 409 1.79 12.85 -8.24
C VAL A 409 1.13 11.54 -7.85
N LYS A 410 0.56 11.43 -6.64
CA LYS A 410 -0.13 10.24 -6.14
C LYS A 410 -1.35 9.91 -6.99
N ASP A 411 -2.07 10.91 -7.49
CA ASP A 411 -3.24 10.72 -8.35
C ASP A 411 -2.89 10.20 -9.75
N LEU A 412 -1.63 10.32 -10.18
CA LEU A 412 -1.21 9.84 -11.50
C LEU A 412 -1.12 8.32 -11.55
N THR A 413 -1.72 7.74 -12.57
CA THR A 413 -1.53 6.34 -12.94
C THR A 413 -0.16 6.10 -13.57
N ILE A 414 0.36 4.87 -13.46
CA ILE A 414 1.63 4.51 -14.12
C ILE A 414 1.56 4.72 -15.64
N SER A 415 0.40 4.48 -16.26
CA SER A 415 0.14 4.73 -17.67
C SER A 415 0.33 6.21 -18.03
N GLU A 416 -0.24 7.11 -17.24
CA GLU A 416 -0.13 8.56 -17.43
C GLU A 416 1.32 9.07 -17.24
N ILE A 417 2.12 8.41 -16.40
CA ILE A 417 3.54 8.76 -16.22
C ILE A 417 4.39 8.30 -17.41
N VAL A 418 4.14 7.09 -17.91
CA VAL A 418 4.96 6.48 -18.98
C VAL A 418 4.60 7.04 -20.35
N ASN A 419 3.42 7.63 -20.52
CA ASN A 419 2.95 8.29 -21.74
C ASN A 419 3.17 7.42 -23.01
N GLY A 420 2.71 6.17 -22.95
CA GLY A 420 2.85 5.18 -24.02
C GLY A 420 2.32 3.79 -23.65
N GLU A 421 2.36 2.85 -24.60
CA GLU A 421 1.96 1.45 -24.33
C GLU A 421 2.88 0.81 -23.28
N VAL A 422 2.33 0.61 -22.08
CA VAL A 422 2.96 -0.19 -21.03
C VAL A 422 2.80 -1.67 -21.40
N SER A 423 3.92 -2.40 -21.48
CA SER A 423 3.94 -3.81 -21.88
C SER A 423 4.54 -4.71 -20.81
N GLY A 424 4.23 -6.01 -20.90
CA GLY A 424 4.68 -7.01 -19.94
C GLY A 424 4.07 -6.80 -18.55
N ILE A 425 4.87 -7.00 -17.51
CA ILE A 425 4.43 -6.90 -16.11
C ILE A 425 3.90 -5.49 -15.78
N LEU A 426 4.45 -4.44 -16.41
CA LEU A 426 4.01 -3.06 -16.19
C LEU A 426 2.57 -2.80 -16.67
N ALA A 427 2.08 -3.55 -17.66
CA ALA A 427 0.70 -3.42 -18.13
C ALA A 427 -0.31 -3.76 -17.03
N ASN A 428 0.04 -4.66 -16.10
CA ASN A 428 -0.81 -5.03 -14.98
C ASN A 428 -0.91 -3.95 -13.89
N PHE A 429 -0.06 -2.92 -13.96
CA PHE A 429 -0.07 -1.77 -13.06
C PHE A 429 -0.35 -0.46 -13.80
N ALA A 430 -0.69 -0.51 -15.09
CA ALA A 430 -0.89 0.68 -15.91
C ALA A 430 -1.92 1.62 -15.28
N ASP A 431 -3.02 1.06 -14.79
CA ASP A 431 -4.12 1.81 -14.17
C ASP A 431 -3.91 2.05 -12.66
N MET A 432 -2.83 1.54 -12.07
CA MET A 432 -2.52 1.78 -10.66
C MET A 432 -1.97 3.20 -10.50
N THR A 433 -2.54 3.94 -9.56
CA THR A 433 -2.05 5.26 -9.16
C THR A 433 -0.74 5.15 -8.37
N VAL A 434 0.09 6.19 -8.39
CA VAL A 434 1.29 6.25 -7.54
C VAL A 434 0.91 6.21 -6.05
N GLY A 435 -0.25 6.78 -5.68
CA GLY A 435 -0.82 6.70 -4.33
C GLY A 435 -1.05 5.25 -3.91
N GLU A 436 -1.80 4.50 -4.71
CA GLU A 436 -2.03 3.07 -4.47
C GLU A 436 -0.71 2.28 -4.42
N LEU A 437 0.25 2.59 -5.31
CA LEU A 437 1.56 1.95 -5.30
C LEU A 437 2.32 2.20 -3.99
N LEU A 438 2.32 3.44 -3.50
CA LEU A 438 2.98 3.83 -2.25
C LEU A 438 2.27 3.25 -1.01
N ASP A 439 0.95 3.06 -1.09
CA ASP A 439 0.12 2.50 -0.03
C ASP A 439 0.08 0.96 -0.02
N GLY A 440 1.01 0.31 -0.73
CA GLY A 440 1.16 -1.15 -0.73
C GLY A 440 0.38 -1.87 -1.83
N GLY A 441 -0.01 -1.19 -2.91
CA GLY A 441 -0.79 -1.79 -4.01
C GLY A 441 -0.12 -3.02 -4.65
N LEU A 442 1.22 -3.10 -4.65
CA LEU A 442 1.94 -4.31 -5.05
C LEU A 442 1.74 -5.47 -4.08
N GLU A 443 1.72 -5.19 -2.79
CA GLU A 443 1.61 -6.18 -1.71
C GLU A 443 0.23 -6.83 -1.70
N ASP A 444 -0.80 -6.07 -2.04
CA ASP A 444 -2.18 -6.54 -2.16
C ASP A 444 -2.54 -7.20 -3.49
N MET A 445 -1.64 -7.17 -4.47
CA MET A 445 -1.87 -7.79 -5.76
C MET A 445 -1.84 -9.32 -5.67
N TYR A 446 -2.74 -9.98 -6.42
CA TYR A 446 -2.67 -11.41 -6.65
C TYR A 446 -1.42 -11.79 -7.47
N LEU A 447 -0.68 -12.79 -7.00
CA LEU A 447 0.48 -13.34 -7.69
C LEU A 447 0.13 -13.82 -9.11
N GLY A 448 -1.11 -14.27 -9.34
CA GLY A 448 -1.58 -14.66 -10.68
C GLY A 448 -1.44 -13.52 -11.70
N SER A 449 -1.84 -12.31 -11.31
CA SER A 449 -1.67 -11.11 -12.12
C SER A 449 -0.19 -10.82 -12.36
N PHE A 450 0.65 -10.91 -11.32
CA PHE A 450 2.10 -10.73 -11.44
C PHE A 450 2.77 -11.74 -12.39
N LEU A 451 2.29 -12.99 -12.39
CA LEU A 451 2.74 -14.06 -13.29
C LEU A 451 2.20 -13.94 -14.72
N GLY A 452 1.38 -12.91 -15.01
CA GLY A 452 0.80 -12.67 -16.33
C GLY A 452 -0.44 -13.52 -16.63
N TYR A 453 -1.07 -14.11 -15.62
CA TYR A 453 -2.34 -14.82 -15.80
C TYR A 453 -3.51 -13.83 -15.77
N ALA A 454 -4.47 -14.04 -16.66
CA ALA A 454 -5.68 -13.24 -16.75
C ALA A 454 -6.83 -13.89 -15.95
N ARG A 455 -7.76 -13.06 -15.46
CA ARG A 455 -9.05 -13.52 -14.94
C ARG A 455 -10.12 -13.16 -15.96
N THR A 456 -11.07 -14.06 -16.20
CA THR A 456 -12.21 -13.75 -17.08
C THR A 456 -13.24 -12.95 -16.30
N GLN A 457 -13.42 -11.68 -16.68
CA GLN A 457 -14.44 -10.81 -16.11
C GLN A 457 -15.84 -11.29 -16.52
N ALA A 458 -16.77 -11.26 -15.58
CA ALA A 458 -18.18 -11.56 -15.77
C ALA A 458 -18.97 -10.25 -15.94
N ASP A 459 -20.09 -10.32 -16.65
CA ASP A 459 -21.03 -9.19 -16.74
C ASP A 459 -21.65 -8.94 -15.36
N SER A 460 -21.27 -7.81 -14.75
CA SER A 460 -21.69 -7.41 -13.40
C SER A 460 -23.20 -7.25 -13.30
N SER A 461 -23.87 -6.84 -14.39
CA SER A 461 -25.32 -6.65 -14.44
C SER A 461 -26.11 -7.98 -14.40
N ALA A 462 -25.45 -9.09 -14.73
CA ALA A 462 -26.02 -10.43 -14.75
C ALA A 462 -25.71 -11.24 -13.47
N VAL A 463 -24.99 -10.66 -12.49
CA VAL A 463 -24.67 -11.32 -11.22
C VAL A 463 -25.90 -11.37 -10.32
N THR A 464 -26.24 -12.57 -9.86
CA THR A 464 -27.37 -12.82 -8.95
C THR A 464 -26.90 -13.56 -7.71
N GLY A 465 -27.66 -13.46 -6.61
CA GLY A 465 -27.37 -14.20 -5.37
C GLY A 465 -26.07 -13.79 -4.67
N ALA A 466 -25.59 -12.56 -4.90
CA ALA A 466 -24.36 -12.06 -4.31
C ALA A 466 -24.42 -12.08 -2.77
N THR A 467 -23.44 -12.73 -2.15
CA THR A 467 -23.25 -12.82 -0.71
C THR A 467 -21.87 -12.28 -0.36
N THR A 468 -21.77 -11.52 0.73
CA THR A 468 -20.49 -11.03 1.26
C THR A 468 -19.96 -12.00 2.31
N LEU A 469 -18.72 -12.42 2.13
CA LEU A 469 -17.97 -13.26 3.05
C LEU A 469 -17.38 -12.41 4.20
N PRO A 470 -16.91 -13.04 5.30
CA PRO A 470 -16.41 -12.30 6.47
C PRO A 470 -15.24 -11.33 6.20
N ASP A 471 -14.47 -11.56 5.14
CA ASP A 471 -13.33 -10.72 4.73
C ASP A 471 -13.73 -9.57 3.79
N GLY A 472 -15.02 -9.42 3.48
CA GLY A 472 -15.54 -8.42 2.55
C GLY A 472 -15.66 -8.90 1.11
N THR A 473 -15.01 -10.02 0.75
CA THR A 473 -15.11 -10.60 -0.59
C THR A 473 -16.55 -10.98 -0.91
N LYS A 474 -17.01 -10.68 -2.12
CA LYS A 474 -18.36 -11.02 -2.58
C LYS A 474 -18.33 -12.23 -3.52
N VAL A 475 -19.27 -13.14 -3.34
CA VAL A 475 -19.45 -14.33 -4.19
C VAL A 475 -20.88 -14.37 -4.70
N GLY A 476 -21.07 -14.68 -5.98
CA GLY A 476 -22.37 -14.72 -6.63
C GLY A 476 -22.41 -15.72 -7.77
N VAL A 477 -23.49 -15.67 -8.56
CA VAL A 477 -23.68 -16.52 -9.72
C VAL A 477 -23.99 -15.67 -10.94
N CYS A 478 -23.24 -15.86 -12.02
CA CYS A 478 -23.47 -15.25 -13.32
C CYS A 478 -23.58 -16.36 -14.38
N ASN A 479 -24.70 -16.41 -15.12
CA ASN A 479 -24.96 -17.42 -16.16
C ASN A 479 -24.74 -18.88 -15.67
N GLY A 480 -25.13 -19.18 -14.44
CA GLY A 480 -24.97 -20.51 -13.82
C GLY A 480 -23.56 -20.86 -13.37
N LYS A 481 -22.59 -19.94 -13.47
CA LYS A 481 -21.22 -20.11 -12.98
C LYS A 481 -20.98 -19.26 -11.73
N THR A 482 -20.16 -19.76 -10.82
CA THR A 482 -19.72 -19.01 -9.65
C THR A 482 -18.82 -17.85 -10.08
N VAL A 483 -19.04 -16.68 -9.49
CA VAL A 483 -18.23 -15.47 -9.69
C VAL A 483 -17.86 -14.87 -8.34
N MET A 484 -16.75 -14.15 -8.31
CA MET A 484 -16.21 -13.53 -7.11
C MET A 484 -15.68 -12.12 -7.41
N SER A 485 -15.71 -11.24 -6.43
CA SER A 485 -15.31 -9.84 -6.53
C SER A 485 -14.76 -9.34 -5.20
N ASP A 486 -13.63 -8.63 -5.25
CA ASP A 486 -12.99 -8.05 -4.05
C ASP A 486 -13.47 -6.62 -3.77
N ASP A 487 -13.85 -5.86 -4.81
CA ASP A 487 -14.38 -4.48 -4.74
C ASP A 487 -15.93 -4.43 -4.73
N GLY A 488 -16.58 -5.50 -5.18
CA GLY A 488 -18.01 -5.59 -5.41
C GLY A 488 -18.51 -4.99 -6.72
N GLU A 489 -17.61 -4.40 -7.51
CA GLU A 489 -17.91 -3.76 -8.80
C GLU A 489 -17.45 -4.65 -9.96
N THR A 490 -16.23 -5.19 -9.84
CA THR A 490 -15.59 -6.02 -10.84
C THR A 490 -15.69 -7.49 -10.45
N TRP A 491 -16.40 -8.26 -11.25
CA TRP A 491 -16.66 -9.68 -10.99
C TRP A 491 -15.87 -10.58 -11.93
N TYR A 492 -15.29 -11.64 -11.39
CA TYR A 492 -14.51 -12.61 -12.16
C TYR A 492 -15.02 -14.04 -11.95
N LEU A 493 -14.81 -14.92 -12.94
CA LEU A 493 -15.12 -16.34 -12.79
C LEU A 493 -14.33 -16.97 -11.62
N ALA A 494 -15.03 -17.79 -10.84
CA ALA A 494 -14.49 -18.48 -9.68
C ALA A 494 -15.02 -19.92 -9.59
N LYS A 495 -14.44 -20.74 -8.71
CA LYS A 495 -14.93 -22.08 -8.36
C LYS A 495 -14.95 -22.28 -6.85
N SER A 496 -15.95 -23.02 -6.36
CA SER A 496 -15.95 -23.53 -4.98
C SER A 496 -14.98 -24.70 -4.88
N VAL A 497 -14.14 -24.71 -3.85
CA VAL A 497 -13.17 -25.78 -3.54
C VAL A 497 -13.44 -26.43 -2.19
N CYS A 498 -14.52 -26.03 -1.52
CA CYS A 498 -14.95 -26.62 -0.26
C CYS A 498 -16.15 -27.55 -0.50
N GLU A 499 -16.02 -28.81 -0.10
CA GLU A 499 -17.08 -29.83 -0.16
C GLU A 499 -17.80 -30.03 1.18
N GLN A 500 -17.30 -29.44 2.27
CA GLN A 500 -17.80 -29.68 3.63
C GLN A 500 -18.99 -28.77 3.98
N GLN A 501 -19.90 -29.29 4.82
CA GLN A 501 -21.02 -28.53 5.38
C GLN A 501 -20.56 -27.64 6.54
N HIS A 502 -19.83 -26.56 6.23
CA HIS A 502 -19.54 -25.47 7.17
C HIS A 502 -19.87 -24.12 6.52
N PRO A 503 -19.99 -23.02 7.30
CA PRO A 503 -20.08 -21.68 6.73
C PRO A 503 -18.88 -21.43 5.81
N HIS A 504 -19.12 -21.11 4.54
CA HIS A 504 -18.05 -20.88 3.58
C HIS A 504 -17.32 -19.56 3.89
N THR A 505 -15.99 -19.60 3.81
CA THR A 505 -15.08 -18.45 3.94
C THR A 505 -14.43 -18.14 2.59
N ARG A 506 -13.57 -17.12 2.55
CA ARG A 506 -12.82 -16.77 1.33
C ARG A 506 -12.02 -17.92 0.74
N ASP A 507 -11.44 -18.76 1.61
CA ASP A 507 -10.63 -19.91 1.20
C ASP A 507 -11.46 -21.02 0.54
N CYS A 508 -12.78 -20.99 0.69
CA CYS A 508 -13.69 -21.92 0.00
C CYS A 508 -13.86 -21.60 -1.49
N TYR A 509 -13.38 -20.44 -1.96
CA TYR A 509 -13.53 -19.99 -3.32
C TYR A 509 -12.19 -19.58 -3.90
N ILE A 510 -11.90 -20.00 -5.14
CA ILE A 510 -10.70 -19.57 -5.85
C ILE A 510 -11.05 -18.99 -7.21
N TYR A 511 -10.33 -17.94 -7.59
CA TYR A 511 -10.42 -17.37 -8.93
C TYR A 511 -9.99 -18.40 -9.97
N ILE A 512 -10.65 -18.38 -11.13
CA ILE A 512 -10.23 -19.13 -12.29
C ILE A 512 -9.23 -18.26 -13.06
N TRP A 513 -7.98 -18.68 -13.06
CA TRP A 513 -6.87 -18.02 -13.75
C TRP A 513 -6.65 -18.64 -15.13
N MET A 514 -6.34 -17.81 -16.12
CA MET A 514 -6.14 -18.19 -17.51
C MET A 514 -4.74 -17.78 -17.98
N ASN A 515 -4.01 -18.71 -18.58
CA ASN A 515 -2.79 -18.44 -19.32
C ASN A 515 -3.11 -18.50 -20.83
N GLY A 516 -3.38 -17.33 -21.41
CA GLY A 516 -4.01 -17.24 -22.73
C GLY A 516 -5.39 -17.92 -22.73
N ASN A 517 -5.54 -18.98 -23.52
CA ASN A 517 -6.80 -19.74 -23.60
C ASN A 517 -6.85 -20.98 -22.70
N ALA A 518 -5.77 -21.28 -21.97
CA ALA A 518 -5.69 -22.44 -21.08
C ALA A 518 -5.96 -22.03 -19.63
N GLN A 519 -6.78 -22.82 -18.92
CA GLN A 519 -6.96 -22.64 -17.48
C GLN A 519 -5.67 -23.02 -16.75
N VAL A 520 -5.29 -22.24 -15.75
CA VAL A 520 -4.18 -22.55 -14.84
C VAL A 520 -4.70 -23.52 -13.78
N ASP A 521 -4.00 -24.65 -13.62
CA ASP A 521 -4.35 -25.72 -12.68
C ASP A 521 -3.17 -26.07 -11.73
N GLY A 522 -3.42 -26.95 -10.76
CA GLY A 522 -2.42 -27.43 -9.79
C GLY A 522 -1.85 -26.35 -8.88
N VAL A 523 -0.58 -26.51 -8.49
CA VAL A 523 0.20 -25.59 -7.63
C VAL A 523 0.11 -24.14 -8.12
N MET A 524 0.20 -23.90 -9.43
CA MET A 524 0.19 -22.54 -9.97
C MET A 524 -1.16 -21.86 -9.83
N ALA A 525 -2.28 -22.60 -9.89
CA ALA A 525 -3.60 -22.03 -9.63
C ALA A 525 -3.77 -21.59 -8.17
N LYS A 526 -3.24 -22.40 -7.24
CA LYS A 526 -3.27 -22.07 -5.81
C LYS A 526 -2.38 -20.88 -5.47
N LEU A 527 -1.17 -20.84 -6.02
CA LEU A 527 -0.26 -19.70 -5.86
C LEU A 527 -0.82 -18.44 -6.52
N ALA A 528 -1.42 -18.54 -7.70
CA ALA A 528 -2.01 -17.41 -8.40
C ALA A 528 -3.13 -16.72 -7.59
N ALA A 529 -3.87 -17.48 -6.79
CA ALA A 529 -4.93 -16.97 -5.92
C ALA A 529 -4.42 -16.30 -4.63
N LYS A 530 -3.10 -16.19 -4.42
CA LYS A 530 -2.50 -15.62 -3.22
C LYS A 530 -2.00 -14.21 -3.49
N LYS A 531 -2.11 -13.33 -2.50
CA LYS A 531 -1.58 -11.96 -2.58
C LYS A 531 -0.06 -11.94 -2.38
N ILE A 532 0.66 -10.99 -2.95
CA ILE A 532 2.13 -10.91 -2.85
C ILE A 532 2.59 -10.82 -1.38
N ASN A 533 1.88 -10.08 -0.52
CA ASN A 533 2.21 -10.00 0.92
C ASN A 533 2.12 -11.35 1.66
N SER A 534 1.36 -12.31 1.14
CA SER A 534 1.28 -13.66 1.71
C SER A 534 2.50 -14.53 1.39
N LEU A 535 3.38 -14.11 0.47
CA LEU A 535 4.58 -14.86 0.09
C LEU A 535 5.65 -14.93 1.17
N GLY A 536 5.62 -14.02 2.15
CA GLY A 536 6.48 -14.11 3.32
C GLY A 536 6.32 -15.43 4.08
N ASP A 537 5.17 -16.09 3.92
CA ASP A 537 4.84 -17.36 4.56
C ASP A 537 4.63 -18.52 3.57
N ILE A 538 5.36 -18.49 2.44
CA ILE A 538 5.26 -19.55 1.41
C ILE A 538 5.51 -20.96 1.98
N SER A 539 6.32 -21.07 3.04
CA SER A 539 6.57 -22.33 3.72
C SER A 539 5.30 -22.91 4.35
N ASN A 540 4.53 -22.11 5.11
CA ASN A 540 3.28 -22.60 5.70
C ASN A 540 2.25 -22.88 4.60
N MET A 541 2.18 -22.03 3.58
CA MET A 541 1.29 -22.26 2.44
C MET A 541 1.55 -23.60 1.74
N LEU A 542 2.83 -23.96 1.52
CA LEU A 542 3.19 -25.23 0.89
C LEU A 542 2.85 -26.43 1.78
N GLN A 543 2.82 -26.28 3.11
CA GLN A 543 2.43 -27.36 4.02
C GLN A 543 0.94 -27.70 3.92
N ASP A 544 0.10 -26.74 3.53
CA ASP A 544 -1.34 -26.94 3.34
C ASP A 544 -1.68 -27.54 1.97
N PHE A 545 -0.73 -27.61 1.04
CA PHE A 545 -0.96 -28.23 -0.27
C PHE A 545 -1.02 -29.74 -0.10
N THR A 546 -1.83 -30.42 -0.90
CA THR A 546 -1.96 -31.88 -0.90
C THR A 546 -1.12 -32.51 -2.01
N LEU A 547 -0.88 -33.83 -1.97
CA LEU A 547 -0.21 -34.51 -3.08
C LEU A 547 -1.01 -34.42 -4.38
N ALA A 548 -2.34 -34.47 -4.30
CA ALA A 548 -3.22 -34.28 -5.45
C ALA A 548 -3.04 -32.89 -6.08
N ASP A 549 -2.85 -31.84 -5.28
CA ASP A 549 -2.58 -30.50 -5.80
C ASP A 549 -1.26 -30.39 -6.57
N VAL A 550 -0.26 -31.19 -6.16
CA VAL A 550 1.10 -31.13 -6.74
C VAL A 550 1.24 -32.03 -7.95
N LEU A 551 0.68 -33.24 -7.89
CA LEU A 551 0.91 -34.30 -8.88
C LEU A 551 -0.31 -34.55 -9.78
N GLY A 552 -1.49 -34.07 -9.44
CA GLY A 552 -2.75 -34.45 -10.06
C GLY A 552 -3.25 -35.80 -9.53
N GLU A 553 -4.53 -35.88 -9.18
CA GLU A 553 -5.14 -37.06 -8.55
C GLU A 553 -5.02 -38.31 -9.45
N GLU A 554 -5.11 -38.14 -10.76
CA GLU A 554 -5.00 -39.20 -11.76
C GLU A 554 -3.60 -39.84 -11.83
N ASN A 555 -2.56 -39.15 -11.35
CA ASN A 555 -1.19 -39.63 -11.37
C ASN A 555 -0.80 -40.34 -10.06
N LEU A 556 -1.69 -40.38 -9.07
CA LEU A 556 -1.43 -41.01 -7.77
C LEU A 556 -1.83 -42.49 -7.77
N THR A 557 -0.90 -43.35 -7.34
CA THR A 557 -1.07 -44.81 -7.24
C THR A 557 -0.59 -45.34 -5.89
N GLY A 558 -1.08 -46.52 -5.50
CA GLY A 558 -0.70 -47.20 -4.25
C GLY A 558 -0.85 -46.30 -3.02
N ILE A 559 0.23 -46.23 -2.22
CA ILE A 559 0.31 -45.41 -0.99
C ILE A 559 0.02 -43.92 -1.27
N PHE A 560 0.50 -43.38 -2.39
CA PHE A 560 0.31 -41.96 -2.69
C PHE A 560 -1.16 -41.59 -2.97
N ARG A 561 -1.97 -42.55 -3.43
CA ARG A 561 -3.41 -42.34 -3.60
C ARG A 561 -4.14 -42.21 -2.25
N GLN A 562 -3.71 -42.96 -1.22
CA GLN A 562 -4.27 -42.76 0.12
C GLN A 562 -3.87 -41.42 0.73
N LEU A 563 -2.68 -40.93 0.39
CA LEU A 563 -2.18 -39.63 0.83
C LEU A 563 -2.62 -38.48 -0.09
N ALA A 564 -3.46 -38.74 -1.09
CA ALA A 564 -3.80 -37.78 -2.14
C ALA A 564 -4.29 -36.45 -1.58
N ASN A 565 -5.19 -36.52 -0.60
CA ASN A 565 -5.84 -35.36 0.01
C ASN A 565 -5.25 -35.00 1.39
N VAL A 566 -4.12 -35.60 1.76
CA VAL A 566 -3.42 -35.29 3.02
C VAL A 566 -2.53 -34.06 2.79
N PRO A 567 -2.63 -33.00 3.63
CA PRO A 567 -1.71 -31.86 3.55
C PRO A 567 -0.25 -32.32 3.67
N ILE A 568 0.64 -31.74 2.88
CA ILE A 568 2.07 -32.12 2.82
C ILE A 568 2.72 -32.03 4.20
N GLY A 569 2.37 -31.03 5.00
CA GLY A 569 2.87 -30.88 6.37
C GLY A 569 2.43 -32.00 7.32
N GLN A 570 1.38 -32.75 6.98
CA GLN A 570 0.81 -33.83 7.78
C GLN A 570 1.16 -35.23 7.27
N ILE A 571 1.74 -35.35 6.07
CA ILE A 571 2.10 -36.65 5.47
C ILE A 571 2.92 -37.53 6.43
N SER A 572 3.89 -36.95 7.14
CA SER A 572 4.72 -37.72 8.07
C SER A 572 3.92 -38.35 9.20
N ALA A 573 2.90 -37.66 9.72
CA ALA A 573 2.03 -38.20 10.77
C ALA A 573 1.11 -39.28 10.20
N GLU A 574 0.70 -39.13 8.94
CA GLU A 574 -0.30 -40.01 8.35
C GLU A 574 0.25 -41.29 7.74
N ILE A 575 1.52 -41.30 7.34
CA ILE A 575 2.24 -42.53 6.94
C ILE A 575 2.14 -43.60 8.03
N ASP A 576 2.28 -43.21 9.31
CA ASP A 576 2.26 -44.13 10.45
C ASP A 576 0.91 -44.88 10.60
N ASN A 577 -0.18 -44.29 10.09
CA ASN A 577 -1.53 -44.82 10.16
C ASN A 577 -1.91 -45.68 8.95
N ILE A 578 -1.08 -45.73 7.90
CA ILE A 578 -1.37 -46.54 6.71
C ILE A 578 -1.35 -48.02 7.05
N TYR A 579 -2.42 -48.72 6.70
CA TYR A 579 -2.50 -50.18 6.83
C TYR A 579 -1.52 -50.87 5.88
N ILE A 580 -0.81 -51.89 6.39
CA ILE A 580 0.08 -52.73 5.59
C ILE A 580 -0.67 -53.43 4.47
N GLY A 581 -1.95 -53.73 4.63
CA GLY A 581 -2.79 -54.28 3.56
C GLY A 581 -2.81 -53.37 2.33
N THR A 582 -2.81 -52.05 2.53
CA THR A 582 -2.68 -51.08 1.44
C THR A 582 -1.29 -51.09 0.83
N VAL A 583 -0.24 -51.15 1.66
CA VAL A 583 1.16 -51.23 1.18
C VAL A 583 1.38 -52.46 0.30
N LEU A 584 0.67 -53.55 0.59
CA LEU A 584 0.66 -54.80 -0.18
C LEU A 584 -0.32 -54.78 -1.36
N GLU A 585 -0.95 -53.64 -1.66
CA GLU A 585 -1.94 -53.45 -2.73
C GLU A 585 -3.21 -54.32 -2.60
N TYR A 586 -3.53 -54.77 -1.38
CA TYR A 586 -4.81 -55.41 -1.10
C TYR A 586 -5.93 -54.40 -0.93
N THR A 587 -7.14 -54.84 -1.24
CA THR A 587 -8.35 -53.99 -1.23
C THR A 587 -9.28 -54.39 -0.09
N ARG A 588 -9.95 -53.40 0.51
CA ARG A 588 -11.07 -53.62 1.44
C ARG A 588 -12.37 -53.38 0.71
N LYS A 589 -13.36 -54.22 0.96
CA LYS A 589 -14.69 -54.09 0.34
C LYS A 589 -15.56 -53.13 1.13
N GLN A 590 -15.90 -51.99 0.52
CA GLN A 590 -16.84 -51.03 1.10
C GLN A 590 -18.26 -51.60 1.10
N VAL A 591 -18.97 -51.42 2.22
CA VAL A 591 -20.38 -51.79 2.39
C VAL A 591 -21.20 -50.50 2.45
N ALA A 592 -21.87 -50.16 1.34
CA ALA A 592 -22.59 -48.90 1.21
C ALA A 592 -23.95 -48.88 1.94
N ASP A 593 -24.64 -50.02 2.02
CA ASP A 593 -25.92 -50.15 2.72
C ASP A 593 -25.75 -50.91 4.04
N ILE A 594 -25.81 -50.17 5.14
CA ILE A 594 -25.70 -50.71 6.50
C ILE A 594 -27.06 -50.91 7.19
N SER A 595 -28.18 -50.69 6.48
CA SER A 595 -29.52 -50.70 7.09
C SER A 595 -29.93 -52.03 7.72
N GLY A 596 -29.33 -53.14 7.26
CA GLY A 596 -29.54 -54.49 7.81
C GLY A 596 -28.63 -54.86 8.99
N TYR A 597 -27.69 -54.00 9.38
CA TYR A 597 -26.75 -54.27 10.47
C TYR A 597 -27.20 -53.60 11.77
N THR A 598 -26.94 -54.26 12.89
CA THR A 598 -27.20 -53.78 14.25
C THR A 598 -25.91 -53.61 15.03
N ALA A 599 -25.87 -52.71 16.02
CA ALA A 599 -24.70 -52.54 16.87
C ALA A 599 -24.31 -53.85 17.58
N VAL A 600 -23.00 -54.06 17.76
CA VAL A 600 -22.47 -55.08 18.66
C VAL A 600 -22.41 -54.45 20.05
N ASP A 601 -22.97 -55.13 21.06
CA ASP A 601 -23.05 -54.60 22.44
C ASP A 601 -21.66 -54.16 22.94
N ASP A 602 -21.57 -52.90 23.38
CA ASP A 602 -20.37 -52.25 23.91
C ASP A 602 -19.14 -52.18 22.97
N VAL A 603 -19.32 -52.37 21.65
CA VAL A 603 -18.26 -52.21 20.65
C VAL A 603 -18.55 -51.04 19.73
N ALA A 604 -17.77 -49.96 19.86
CA ALA A 604 -17.84 -48.82 18.95
C ALA A 604 -17.41 -49.21 17.52
N ASP A 605 -17.97 -48.53 16.53
CA ASP A 605 -17.56 -48.63 15.12
C ASP A 605 -17.66 -50.03 14.49
N VAL A 606 -18.45 -50.94 15.09
CA VAL A 606 -18.72 -52.27 14.55
C VAL A 606 -20.23 -52.54 14.54
N LEU A 607 -20.72 -53.05 13.42
CA LEU A 607 -22.09 -53.54 13.29
C LEU A 607 -22.08 -55.01 12.86
N GLN A 608 -23.14 -55.74 13.20
CA GLN A 608 -23.32 -57.15 12.87
C GLN A 608 -24.65 -57.43 12.17
N ASN A 609 -24.66 -58.43 11.30
CA ASN A 609 -25.85 -58.98 10.67
C ASN A 609 -25.67 -60.49 10.46
N ASN A 610 -26.44 -61.33 11.17
CA ASN A 610 -26.41 -62.79 11.02
C ASN A 610 -25.01 -63.44 11.05
N GLY A 611 -24.08 -62.91 11.85
CA GLY A 611 -22.71 -63.42 11.97
C GLY A 611 -21.69 -62.78 11.02
N GLU A 612 -22.12 -61.89 10.13
CA GLU A 612 -21.24 -61.01 9.35
C GLU A 612 -21.02 -59.69 10.10
N PHE A 613 -19.81 -59.13 10.00
CA PHE A 613 -19.45 -57.88 10.66
C PHE A 613 -19.03 -56.82 9.65
N VAL A 614 -19.33 -55.56 9.97
CA VAL A 614 -18.74 -54.41 9.29
C VAL A 614 -18.08 -53.50 10.32
N ARG A 615 -16.92 -52.94 9.97
CA ARG A 615 -16.18 -52.00 10.81
C ARG A 615 -16.04 -50.66 10.10
N LYS A 616 -16.16 -49.57 10.84
CA LYS A 616 -15.98 -48.21 10.33
C LYS A 616 -14.49 -47.84 10.27
N ASP A 617 -14.10 -47.19 9.19
CA ASP A 617 -12.81 -46.49 9.04
C ASP A 617 -13.09 -45.12 8.41
N GLY A 618 -12.85 -44.05 9.18
CA GLY A 618 -13.34 -42.71 8.86
C GLY A 618 -14.86 -42.67 8.76
N ASP A 619 -15.38 -42.31 7.58
CA ASP A 619 -16.82 -42.28 7.27
C ASP A 619 -17.32 -43.45 6.44
N VAL A 620 -16.45 -44.43 6.20
CA VAL A 620 -16.74 -45.58 5.33
C VAL A 620 -16.83 -46.86 6.16
N TRP A 621 -17.79 -47.72 5.83
CA TRP A 621 -17.94 -49.05 6.43
C TRP A 621 -17.34 -50.11 5.52
N TYR A 622 -16.56 -51.02 6.09
CA TYR A 622 -15.89 -52.11 5.38
C TYR A 622 -16.24 -53.47 5.98
N GLU A 623 -16.19 -54.52 5.16
CA GLU A 623 -16.35 -55.90 5.62
C GLU A 623 -15.28 -56.26 6.67
N ALA A 624 -15.70 -56.89 7.76
CA ALA A 624 -14.86 -57.23 8.91
C ALA A 624 -15.15 -58.65 9.42
N LYS A 625 -14.20 -59.20 10.17
CA LYS A 625 -14.33 -60.51 10.85
C LYS A 625 -13.80 -60.43 12.27
N LEU A 626 -14.41 -61.18 13.18
CA LEU A 626 -13.87 -61.40 14.52
C LEU A 626 -12.63 -62.30 14.41
N ASP A 627 -11.46 -61.76 14.73
CA ASP A 627 -10.15 -62.44 14.59
C ASP A 627 -9.43 -62.60 15.95
N CYS A 628 -10.19 -62.45 17.05
CA CYS A 628 -9.70 -62.59 18.42
C CYS A 628 -10.18 -63.93 19.02
N THR A 629 -9.24 -64.74 19.51
CA THR A 629 -9.50 -66.03 20.16
C THR A 629 -9.39 -65.98 21.69
N GLU A 630 -9.02 -64.83 22.25
CA GLU A 630 -8.81 -64.65 23.67
C GLU A 630 -10.14 -64.45 24.43
N SER A 631 -10.18 -64.96 25.67
CA SER A 631 -11.34 -64.79 26.55
C SER A 631 -11.30 -63.41 27.23
N HIS A 632 -11.74 -62.38 26.52
CA HIS A 632 -11.92 -61.01 27.04
C HIS A 632 -13.15 -60.32 26.41
N VAL A 633 -13.50 -59.13 26.91
CA VAL A 633 -14.54 -58.29 26.28
C VAL A 633 -13.97 -57.76 24.96
N HIS A 634 -14.56 -58.15 23.83
CA HIS A 634 -14.11 -57.67 22.54
C HIS A 634 -14.33 -56.17 22.38
N ASN A 635 -13.41 -55.52 21.67
CA ASN A 635 -13.49 -54.12 21.25
C ASN A 635 -13.35 -54.05 19.72
N SER A 636 -13.35 -52.85 19.14
CA SER A 636 -13.24 -52.67 17.68
C SER A 636 -12.00 -53.33 17.07
N ASP A 637 -10.90 -53.45 17.83
CA ASP A 637 -9.65 -54.03 17.35
C ASP A 637 -9.70 -55.56 17.23
N CYS A 638 -10.68 -56.20 17.90
CA CYS A 638 -10.97 -57.62 17.72
C CYS A 638 -11.59 -57.93 16.35
N TYR A 639 -12.14 -56.91 15.68
CA TYR A 639 -12.78 -57.00 14.38
C TYR A 639 -11.81 -56.48 13.32
N GLY A 640 -11.01 -57.39 12.75
CA GLY A 640 -10.10 -57.08 11.66
C GLY A 640 -10.86 -56.87 10.35
N PHE A 641 -10.42 -55.91 9.53
CA PHE A 641 -10.92 -55.76 8.17
C PHE A 641 -10.63 -57.02 7.36
N VAL A 642 -11.57 -57.37 6.49
CA VAL A 642 -11.35 -58.40 5.47
C VAL A 642 -10.66 -57.74 4.28
N TRP A 643 -9.45 -58.19 4.02
CA TRP A 643 -8.64 -57.75 2.87
C TRP A 643 -8.79 -58.75 1.73
N TYR A 644 -8.79 -58.26 0.50
CA TYR A 644 -8.89 -59.04 -0.73
C TYR A 644 -7.67 -58.79 -1.62
N THR A 645 -7.29 -59.80 -2.40
CA THR A 645 -6.12 -59.73 -3.29
C THR A 645 -6.23 -58.67 -4.38
N ASP A 646 -7.46 -58.24 -4.71
CA ASP A 646 -7.75 -57.22 -5.72
C ASP A 646 -9.14 -56.61 -5.52
N GLU A 647 -9.48 -55.62 -6.36
CA GLU A 647 -10.76 -54.88 -6.32
C GLU A 647 -12.00 -55.74 -6.63
N THR A 648 -11.85 -56.95 -7.20
CA THR A 648 -12.99 -57.84 -7.44
C THR A 648 -13.58 -58.37 -6.14
N CYS A 649 -12.82 -58.30 -5.04
CA CYS A 649 -13.22 -58.75 -3.71
C CYS A 649 -13.70 -60.22 -3.68
N VAL A 650 -13.09 -61.09 -4.51
CA VAL A 650 -13.44 -62.52 -4.61
C VAL A 650 -12.58 -63.38 -3.67
N GLN A 651 -11.26 -63.16 -3.65
CA GLN A 651 -10.33 -63.95 -2.86
C GLN A 651 -9.87 -63.16 -1.63
N ALA A 652 -10.37 -63.55 -0.45
CA ALA A 652 -9.94 -62.97 0.80
C ALA A 652 -8.53 -63.43 1.18
N VAL A 653 -7.73 -62.49 1.69
CA VAL A 653 -6.41 -62.72 2.26
C VAL A 653 -6.57 -63.50 3.58
N SER A 654 -5.68 -64.46 3.85
CA SER A 654 -5.76 -65.35 5.01
C SER A 654 -4.40 -65.56 5.70
N GLY A 655 -4.41 -66.22 6.87
CA GLY A 655 -3.20 -66.54 7.63
C GLY A 655 -2.37 -65.31 8.00
N LEU A 656 -1.05 -65.41 7.84
CA LEU A 656 -0.10 -64.36 8.16
C LEU A 656 -0.36 -63.05 7.41
N GLU A 657 -0.70 -63.12 6.12
CA GLU A 657 -0.94 -61.93 5.30
C GLU A 657 -2.15 -61.14 5.82
N ALA A 658 -3.22 -61.80 6.26
CA ALA A 658 -4.41 -61.13 6.81
C ALA A 658 -4.12 -60.45 8.15
N MET A 659 -3.30 -61.09 9.00
CA MET A 659 -2.87 -60.55 10.28
C MET A 659 -2.01 -59.29 10.08
N LEU A 660 -1.05 -59.36 9.15
CA LEU A 660 -0.19 -58.22 8.81
C LEU A 660 -0.97 -57.11 8.13
N SER A 661 -1.92 -57.43 7.25
CA SER A 661 -2.71 -56.43 6.52
C SER A 661 -3.52 -55.50 7.43
N ASN A 662 -3.94 -56.00 8.59
CA ASN A 662 -4.63 -55.23 9.63
C ASN A 662 -3.68 -54.46 10.57
N ALA A 663 -2.36 -54.60 10.41
CA ALA A 663 -1.40 -53.72 11.06
C ALA A 663 -1.30 -52.39 10.30
N THR A 664 -1.03 -51.31 11.02
CA THR A 664 -0.52 -50.07 10.43
C THR A 664 1.01 -50.08 10.41
N ILE A 665 1.63 -49.16 9.66
CA ILE A 665 3.10 -49.02 9.63
C ILE A 665 3.67 -48.86 11.05
N ASN A 666 3.02 -48.09 11.91
CA ASN A 666 3.47 -47.89 13.29
C ASN A 666 3.29 -49.14 14.18
N THR A 667 2.27 -49.97 13.92
CA THR A 667 1.92 -51.12 14.77
C THR A 667 2.46 -52.46 14.27
N ILE A 668 3.04 -52.52 13.07
CA ILE A 668 3.56 -53.77 12.51
C ILE A 668 4.66 -54.39 13.39
N GLY A 669 5.51 -53.58 14.02
CA GLY A 669 6.55 -54.05 14.92
C GLY A 669 5.99 -54.82 16.11
N ASP A 670 4.89 -54.31 16.71
CA ASP A 670 4.20 -55.00 17.79
C ASP A 670 3.50 -56.27 17.31
N ARG A 671 2.87 -56.24 16.13
CA ARG A 671 2.24 -57.44 15.54
C ARG A 671 3.24 -58.53 15.18
N LEU A 672 4.50 -58.18 14.91
CA LEU A 672 5.58 -59.12 14.61
C LEU A 672 6.23 -59.75 15.85
N LYS A 673 5.78 -59.43 17.07
CA LYS A 673 6.24 -60.11 18.28
C LYS A 673 5.82 -61.58 18.30
N LEU A 674 6.71 -62.43 18.81
CA LEU A 674 6.55 -63.88 18.83
C LEU A 674 5.28 -64.36 19.55
N GLU A 675 4.83 -63.60 20.56
CA GLU A 675 3.59 -63.85 21.31
C GLU A 675 2.31 -63.77 20.47
N ASN A 676 2.35 -63.05 19.34
CA ASN A 676 1.19 -62.91 18.46
C ASN A 676 1.07 -64.04 17.43
N PHE A 677 2.11 -64.87 17.29
CA PHE A 677 2.13 -66.00 16.37
C PHE A 677 1.74 -67.28 17.08
N THR A 678 1.01 -68.14 16.38
CA THR A 678 0.73 -69.53 16.76
C THR A 678 1.07 -70.43 15.58
N LEU A 679 1.19 -71.74 15.80
CA LEU A 679 1.39 -72.69 14.71
C LEU A 679 0.23 -72.63 13.70
N ALA A 680 -1.01 -72.46 14.17
CA ALA A 680 -2.19 -72.25 13.33
C ALA A 680 -2.01 -71.06 12.37
N LYS A 681 -1.58 -69.91 12.89
CA LYS A 681 -1.37 -68.68 12.10
C LYS A 681 -0.24 -68.80 11.08
N LEU A 682 0.74 -69.67 11.33
CA LEU A 682 1.79 -70.02 10.39
C LEU A 682 1.37 -71.07 9.35
N GLY A 683 0.13 -71.57 9.41
CA GLY A 683 -0.37 -72.61 8.53
C GLY A 683 0.21 -74.00 8.82
N ILE A 684 0.77 -74.21 10.01
CA ILE A 684 1.26 -75.51 10.45
C ILE A 684 0.06 -76.30 10.98
N GLY A 685 -0.26 -77.40 10.30
CA GLY A 685 -1.41 -78.25 10.61
C GLY A 685 -1.23 -79.07 11.90
N ALA A 686 -2.35 -79.48 12.47
CA ALA A 686 -2.44 -80.41 13.59
C ALA A 686 -2.18 -81.88 13.16
N ASP A 687 -1.12 -82.11 12.37
CA ASP A 687 -0.86 -83.41 11.71
C ASP A 687 -0.48 -84.53 12.70
N ASN A 688 -0.15 -84.18 13.94
CA ASN A 688 0.07 -85.11 15.03
C ASN A 688 -0.38 -84.50 16.37
N ASN A 689 -0.44 -85.33 17.41
CA ASN A 689 -0.98 -84.95 18.71
C ASN A 689 -0.21 -83.80 19.38
N ILE A 690 1.11 -83.72 19.18
CA ILE A 690 1.96 -82.66 19.74
C ILE A 690 1.64 -81.32 19.05
N LEU A 691 1.58 -81.32 17.71
CA LEU A 691 1.24 -80.12 16.93
C LEU A 691 -0.19 -79.68 17.19
N ALA A 692 -1.14 -80.62 17.33
CA ALA A 692 -2.53 -80.33 17.68
C ALA A 692 -2.64 -79.64 19.05
N TYR A 693 -1.91 -80.13 20.05
CA TYR A 693 -1.88 -79.53 21.39
C TYR A 693 -1.27 -78.12 21.39
N LEU A 694 -0.28 -77.87 20.54
CA LEU A 694 0.41 -76.58 20.46
C LEU A 694 -0.20 -75.62 19.42
N GLN A 695 -1.27 -76.00 18.74
CA GLN A 695 -1.72 -75.33 17.52
C GLN A 695 -2.05 -73.84 17.75
N ASP A 696 -2.70 -73.54 18.87
CA ASP A 696 -3.12 -72.20 19.29
C ASP A 696 -2.23 -71.60 20.39
N VAL A 697 -1.13 -72.26 20.73
CA VAL A 697 -0.18 -71.77 21.73
C VAL A 697 0.67 -70.65 21.12
N PRO A 698 0.82 -69.50 21.80
CA PRO A 698 1.78 -68.47 21.40
C PRO A 698 3.18 -69.04 21.23
N LEU A 699 3.87 -68.72 20.13
CA LEU A 699 5.22 -69.25 19.88
C LEU A 699 6.21 -68.90 21.00
N SER A 700 5.98 -67.80 21.73
CA SER A 700 6.74 -67.42 22.93
C SER A 700 6.59 -68.38 24.11
N GLU A 701 5.51 -69.16 24.16
CA GLU A 701 5.16 -70.06 25.25
C GLU A 701 5.37 -71.54 24.90
N ILE A 702 5.73 -71.87 23.65
CA ILE A 702 5.88 -73.25 23.18
C ILE A 702 6.84 -74.06 24.07
N ASP A 703 7.97 -73.51 24.49
CA ASP A 703 8.92 -74.22 25.35
C ASP A 703 8.29 -74.59 26.70
N THR A 704 7.56 -73.66 27.32
CA THR A 704 6.86 -73.91 28.59
C THR A 704 5.78 -74.97 28.39
N GLN A 705 4.95 -74.81 27.36
CA GLN A 705 3.86 -75.75 27.08
C GLN A 705 4.37 -77.15 26.75
N LEU A 706 5.44 -77.27 25.97
CA LEU A 706 6.12 -78.54 25.70
C LEU A 706 6.65 -79.18 26.99
N ASN A 707 7.35 -78.43 27.83
CA ASN A 707 7.91 -78.96 29.08
C ASN A 707 6.81 -79.49 30.03
N THR A 708 5.66 -78.81 30.09
CA THR A 708 4.52 -79.22 30.93
C THR A 708 3.59 -80.25 30.28
N MET A 709 3.73 -80.48 28.96
CA MET A 709 2.88 -81.41 28.22
C MET A 709 2.97 -82.80 28.83
N LYS A 710 1.81 -83.39 29.10
CA LYS A 710 1.70 -84.77 29.57
C LYS A 710 2.02 -85.73 28.43
N LEU A 711 2.83 -86.76 28.69
CA LEU A 711 3.16 -87.79 27.70
C LEU A 711 1.91 -88.49 27.16
N GLY A 712 0.81 -88.54 27.92
CA GLY A 712 -0.48 -89.05 27.46
C GLY A 712 -0.97 -88.35 26.20
N VAL A 713 -0.83 -87.02 26.13
CA VAL A 713 -1.17 -86.23 24.93
C VAL A 713 -0.27 -86.63 23.76
N ALA A 714 1.05 -86.72 23.97
CA ALA A 714 1.99 -87.12 22.93
C ALA A 714 1.71 -88.53 22.39
N LEU A 715 1.28 -89.45 23.27
CA LEU A 715 0.89 -90.83 22.95
C LEU A 715 -0.50 -90.95 22.29
N GLY A 716 -1.27 -89.85 22.21
CA GLY A 716 -2.61 -89.83 21.58
C GLY A 716 -3.75 -90.24 22.51
N TYR A 717 -3.54 -90.20 23.81
CA TYR A 717 -4.59 -90.38 24.81
C TYR A 717 -5.29 -89.06 25.11
N THR A 718 -6.55 -89.13 25.51
CA THR A 718 -7.35 -87.97 25.90
C THR A 718 -7.78 -88.10 27.36
N LEU A 719 -7.87 -87.00 28.10
CA LEU A 719 -8.49 -87.01 29.44
C LEU A 719 -10.00 -86.93 29.30
N ASN A 720 -10.72 -87.85 29.94
CA ASN A 720 -12.17 -87.77 30.02
C ASN A 720 -12.63 -86.83 31.15
N ASN A 721 -13.96 -86.65 31.29
CA ASN A 721 -14.56 -85.78 32.31
C ASN A 721 -14.30 -86.22 33.77
N GLU A 722 -13.74 -87.41 33.98
CA GLU A 722 -13.38 -87.97 35.29
C GLU A 722 -11.87 -87.87 35.56
N ASN A 723 -11.12 -87.11 34.75
CA ASN A 723 -9.66 -87.00 34.80
C ASN A 723 -8.93 -88.35 34.64
N MET A 724 -9.50 -89.27 33.87
CA MET A 724 -8.84 -90.52 33.50
C MET A 724 -8.39 -90.47 32.04
N TRP A 725 -7.16 -90.92 31.79
CA TRP A 725 -6.64 -91.10 30.44
C TRP A 725 -7.42 -92.20 29.72
N VAL A 726 -7.88 -91.93 28.50
CA VAL A 726 -8.55 -92.89 27.62
C VAL A 726 -7.84 -92.97 26.26
N ASP A 727 -7.88 -94.15 25.65
CA ASP A 727 -7.35 -94.38 24.30
C ASP A 727 -8.29 -93.83 23.20
N GLY A 728 -7.90 -93.98 21.93
CA GLY A 728 -8.68 -93.50 20.79
C GLY A 728 -10.04 -94.19 20.59
N GLU A 729 -10.30 -95.28 21.31
CA GLU A 729 -11.59 -95.99 21.34
C GLU A 729 -12.43 -95.61 22.60
N GLY A 730 -11.88 -94.78 23.48
CA GLY A 730 -12.50 -94.34 24.73
C GLY A 730 -12.30 -95.30 25.91
N ASN A 731 -11.44 -96.31 25.79
CA ASN A 731 -11.16 -97.24 26.89
C ASN A 731 -10.17 -96.62 27.89
N PRO A 732 -10.34 -96.82 29.21
CA PRO A 732 -9.39 -96.32 30.20
C PRO A 732 -7.99 -96.89 29.99
N VAL A 733 -6.99 -96.00 29.91
CA VAL A 733 -5.57 -96.34 29.97
C VAL A 733 -5.25 -96.69 31.42
N LYS A 734 -4.61 -97.86 31.64
CA LYS A 734 -4.32 -98.40 32.97
C LYS A 734 -2.86 -98.80 33.15
N GLY A 735 -2.49 -99.02 34.40
CA GLY A 735 -1.16 -99.48 34.82
C GLY A 735 0.00 -98.56 34.43
N ILE A 736 1.13 -99.14 34.05
CA ILE A 736 2.36 -98.46 33.65
C ILE A 736 2.08 -97.40 32.57
N ASN A 737 1.24 -97.69 31.58
CA ASN A 737 0.90 -96.72 30.54
C ASN A 737 0.14 -95.51 31.09
N ALA A 738 -0.71 -95.69 32.11
CA ALA A 738 -1.39 -94.57 32.76
C ALA A 738 -0.41 -93.72 33.59
N LYS A 739 0.55 -94.37 34.27
CA LYS A 739 1.63 -93.67 35.00
C LYS A 739 2.55 -92.89 34.07
N ILE A 740 2.91 -93.48 32.92
CA ILE A 740 3.68 -92.80 31.87
C ILE A 740 2.86 -91.64 31.30
N ALA A 741 1.58 -91.85 30.98
CA ALA A 741 0.72 -90.82 30.42
C ALA A 741 0.62 -89.57 31.32
N GLU A 742 0.65 -89.77 32.64
CA GLU A 742 0.59 -88.70 33.63
C GLU A 742 1.92 -87.94 33.83
N MET A 743 3.04 -88.43 33.31
CA MET A 743 4.31 -87.71 33.38
C MET A 743 4.35 -86.54 32.40
N SER A 744 4.97 -85.43 32.80
CA SER A 744 5.33 -84.37 31.87
C SER A 744 6.56 -84.74 31.03
N ILE A 745 6.73 -84.13 29.85
CA ILE A 745 7.93 -84.30 29.02
C ILE A 745 9.19 -83.90 29.80
N GLN A 746 9.15 -82.81 30.58
CA GLN A 746 10.29 -82.37 31.38
C GLN A 746 10.68 -83.39 32.46
N ASP A 747 9.70 -83.91 33.20
CA ASP A 747 9.95 -84.90 34.26
C ASP A 747 10.55 -86.19 33.66
N PHE A 748 10.06 -86.60 32.49
CA PHE A 748 10.59 -87.76 31.77
C PHE A 748 12.02 -87.51 31.25
N GLY A 749 12.27 -86.34 30.65
CA GLY A 749 13.55 -85.97 30.05
C GLY A 749 14.69 -85.67 31.05
N SER A 750 14.37 -85.44 32.32
CA SER A 750 15.33 -85.18 33.41
C SER A 750 16.33 -86.32 33.71
N GLY A 751 16.20 -87.48 33.04
CA GLY A 751 17.03 -88.66 33.23
C GLY A 751 16.59 -89.58 34.38
N ASN A 752 15.69 -89.12 35.26
CA ASN A 752 15.16 -89.92 36.39
C ASN A 752 13.70 -90.37 36.18
N GLY A 753 13.09 -90.08 35.03
CA GLY A 753 11.65 -90.30 34.83
C GLY A 753 11.21 -91.76 34.97
N ILE A 754 11.98 -92.70 34.42
CA ILE A 754 11.72 -94.14 34.54
C ILE A 754 11.84 -94.59 36.00
N THR A 755 12.81 -94.06 36.74
CA THR A 755 12.98 -94.34 38.18
C THR A 755 11.78 -93.82 38.98
N ALA A 756 11.33 -92.60 38.70
CA ALA A 756 10.15 -92.01 39.37
C ALA A 756 8.85 -92.81 39.09
N ILE A 757 8.67 -93.31 37.86
CA ILE A 757 7.57 -94.24 37.56
C ILE A 757 7.74 -95.50 38.41
N THR A 758 8.91 -96.13 38.36
CA THR A 758 9.20 -97.41 39.04
C THR A 758 8.94 -97.32 40.54
N ASP A 759 9.31 -96.21 41.19
CA ASP A 759 9.11 -95.96 42.63
C ASP A 759 7.62 -95.80 43.02
N THR A 760 6.77 -95.47 42.05
CA THR A 760 5.32 -95.30 42.25
C THR A 760 4.48 -96.45 41.70
N LEU A 761 5.10 -97.45 41.06
CA LEU A 761 4.40 -98.62 40.56
C LEU A 761 3.80 -99.41 41.71
N THR A 762 2.52 -99.70 41.57
CA THR A 762 1.78 -100.58 42.48
C THR A 762 1.58 -101.96 41.87
N ILE A 763 1.20 -102.93 42.70
CA ILE A 763 0.86 -104.27 42.20
C ILE A 763 -0.36 -104.22 41.26
N GLY A 764 -1.32 -103.34 41.52
CA GLY A 764 -2.42 -103.06 40.60
C GLY A 764 -1.90 -102.58 39.24
N ASP A 765 -0.95 -101.64 39.23
CA ASP A 765 -0.40 -101.10 37.97
C ASP A 765 0.29 -102.18 37.12
N LEU A 766 1.05 -103.07 37.76
CA LEU A 766 1.76 -104.17 37.11
C LEU A 766 0.79 -105.24 36.58
N MET A 767 -0.29 -105.53 37.31
CA MET A 767 -1.32 -106.46 36.86
C MET A 767 -2.09 -105.88 35.66
N ASP A 768 -2.48 -104.60 35.73
CA ASP A 768 -3.17 -103.90 34.65
C ASP A 768 -2.30 -103.76 33.39
N SER A 769 -0.97 -103.79 33.54
CA SER A 769 -0.01 -103.80 32.43
C SER A 769 0.38 -105.21 31.96
N GLY A 770 -0.18 -106.26 32.56
CA GLY A 770 0.18 -107.65 32.24
C GLY A 770 1.61 -108.05 32.64
N MET A 771 2.28 -107.25 33.48
CA MET A 771 3.61 -107.55 34.01
C MET A 771 3.56 -108.60 35.12
N ILE A 772 2.45 -108.65 35.86
CA ILE A 772 2.14 -109.72 36.81
C ILE A 772 0.90 -110.45 36.32
N VAL A 773 1.03 -111.76 36.14
CA VAL A 773 -0.09 -112.65 35.82
C VAL A 773 -0.29 -113.61 36.98
N LEU A 774 -1.54 -113.72 37.43
CA LEU A 774 -1.93 -114.67 38.47
C LEU A 774 -2.36 -115.99 37.82
N ASP A 775 -1.65 -117.07 38.13
CA ASP A 775 -2.01 -118.40 37.65
C ASP A 775 -2.86 -119.17 38.68
N LYS A 776 -3.72 -120.06 38.19
CA LYS A 776 -4.49 -121.01 38.99
C LYS A 776 -3.61 -122.09 39.62
N ASP A 777 -2.38 -122.27 39.13
CA ASP A 777 -1.43 -123.29 39.58
C ASP A 777 -0.51 -122.84 40.74
N LYS A 778 -1.01 -122.00 41.66
CA LYS A 778 -0.29 -121.52 42.86
C LYS A 778 0.95 -120.64 42.57
N GLU A 779 1.03 -120.03 41.39
CA GLU A 779 2.17 -119.22 40.95
C GLU A 779 1.80 -117.76 40.67
N TYR A 780 2.59 -116.84 41.22
CA TYR A 780 2.66 -115.45 40.75
C TYR A 780 3.71 -115.39 39.66
N LYS A 781 3.31 -115.03 38.43
CA LYS A 781 4.23 -114.94 37.30
C LYS A 781 4.57 -113.48 37.06
N LEU A 782 5.81 -113.09 37.38
CA LEU A 782 6.35 -111.77 37.09
C LEU A 782 7.19 -111.84 35.81
N ASN A 783 6.82 -111.05 34.80
CA ASN A 783 7.60 -110.93 33.57
C ASN A 783 8.97 -110.31 33.85
N ILE A 784 10.05 -110.95 33.39
CA ILE A 784 11.42 -110.44 33.55
C ILE A 784 12.06 -110.17 32.19
N ILE A 785 12.71 -109.02 32.10
CA ILE A 785 13.65 -108.71 31.01
C ILE A 785 14.99 -109.35 31.36
N PHE A 786 15.35 -110.43 30.67
CA PHE A 786 16.67 -111.03 30.75
C PHE A 786 17.55 -110.47 29.62
N CYS A 787 18.63 -109.79 29.99
CA CYS A 787 19.69 -109.47 29.04
C CYS A 787 20.64 -110.68 28.98
N ASN A 788 20.59 -111.43 27.88
CA ASN A 788 21.41 -112.62 27.63
C ASN A 788 22.28 -112.36 26.40
N ASP A 789 23.50 -112.90 26.42
CA ASP A 789 24.62 -112.57 25.51
C ASP A 789 24.37 -112.76 23.99
N ASN A 790 23.23 -113.29 23.54
CA ASN A 790 23.15 -113.91 22.21
C ASN A 790 22.30 -113.23 21.12
N GLU A 791 21.39 -112.27 21.36
CA GLU A 791 20.70 -111.61 20.22
C GLU A 791 20.32 -110.14 20.49
N LYS A 792 20.62 -109.29 19.48
CA LYS A 792 20.42 -107.83 19.32
C LYS A 792 20.96 -106.93 20.45
N SER A 793 22.00 -106.16 20.12
CA SER A 793 22.67 -105.25 21.05
C SER A 793 22.58 -103.78 20.72
N PHE A 794 22.75 -102.96 21.76
CA PHE A 794 23.24 -101.59 21.64
C PHE A 794 24.51 -101.40 22.50
N THR A 795 25.37 -100.43 22.13
CA THR A 795 26.66 -100.21 22.79
C THR A 795 26.73 -98.81 23.40
N GLU A 796 27.07 -98.71 24.68
CA GLU A 796 27.28 -97.45 25.39
C GLU A 796 28.57 -97.53 26.23
N ASN A 797 29.41 -96.49 26.15
CA ASN A 797 30.74 -96.45 26.80
C ASN A 797 31.63 -97.68 26.51
N GLY A 798 31.49 -98.26 25.32
CA GLY A 798 32.23 -99.44 24.89
C GLY A 798 31.71 -100.77 25.45
N LEU A 799 30.62 -100.76 26.21
CA LEU A 799 29.93 -101.96 26.69
C LEU A 799 28.69 -102.21 25.86
N THR A 800 28.57 -103.43 25.34
CA THR A 800 27.50 -103.86 24.43
C THR A 800 26.46 -104.67 25.22
N TYR A 801 25.22 -104.20 25.27
CA TYR A 801 24.11 -104.78 26.01
C TYR A 801 23.10 -105.41 25.04
N HIS A 802 22.74 -106.68 25.24
CA HIS A 802 21.79 -107.44 24.42
C HIS A 802 20.52 -107.79 25.23
N CYS A 803 19.30 -107.41 24.83
CA CYS A 803 18.09 -107.66 25.65
C CYS A 803 16.86 -108.09 24.82
N ASN A 804 16.12 -109.10 25.31
CA ASN A 804 14.76 -109.49 24.87
C ASN A 804 13.87 -109.75 26.11
N ILE A 805 12.54 -109.71 25.95
CA ILE A 805 11.59 -110.23 26.96
C ILE A 805 11.54 -111.75 26.76
N VAL A 806 12.05 -112.53 27.71
CA VAL A 806 12.31 -113.97 27.48
C VAL A 806 11.55 -114.90 28.42
N ASP A 807 11.18 -114.51 29.64
CA ASP A 807 10.56 -115.47 30.59
C ASP A 807 9.83 -114.80 31.77
N PHE A 808 9.07 -115.60 32.52
CA PHE A 808 8.49 -115.20 33.81
C PHE A 808 9.28 -115.83 34.97
N ILE A 809 9.52 -115.07 36.04
CA ILE A 809 9.80 -115.71 37.33
C ILE A 809 8.47 -116.08 37.97
N ALA A 810 8.30 -117.37 38.22
CA ALA A 810 7.19 -117.92 38.98
C ALA A 810 7.56 -117.97 40.46
N TYR A 811 6.78 -117.27 41.29
CA TYR A 811 6.85 -117.38 42.75
C TYR A 811 5.72 -118.25 43.24
N HIS A 812 6.04 -119.31 43.98
CA HIS A 812 5.03 -120.19 44.57
C HIS A 812 4.47 -119.60 45.87
N ASN A 813 3.14 -119.67 46.00
CA ASN A 813 2.46 -119.38 47.24
C ASN A 813 2.89 -120.37 48.36
N VAL A 814 3.19 -119.85 49.55
CA VAL A 814 3.66 -120.62 50.72
C VAL A 814 2.55 -121.55 51.26
N ASP A 815 1.28 -121.17 51.11
CA ASP A 815 0.14 -122.02 51.47
C ASP A 815 -0.10 -123.07 50.36
N LYS A 816 0.33 -124.31 50.62
CA LYS A 816 0.19 -125.44 49.68
C LYS A 816 -1.26 -125.75 49.30
N ASN A 817 -2.27 -125.17 49.95
CA ASN A 817 -3.69 -125.43 49.70
C ASN A 817 -4.45 -124.28 49.01
N ALA A 818 -3.80 -123.15 48.69
CA ALA A 818 -4.44 -122.02 48.01
C ALA A 818 -3.70 -121.63 46.71
N SER A 819 -4.42 -121.50 45.57
CA SER A 819 -3.81 -120.95 44.35
C SER A 819 -3.35 -119.50 44.56
N ALA A 820 -2.46 -118.98 43.70
CA ALA A 820 -2.03 -117.59 43.76
C ALA A 820 -3.24 -116.67 43.56
N LYS A 821 -4.16 -117.08 42.67
CA LYS A 821 -5.46 -116.44 42.54
C LYS A 821 -6.31 -116.54 43.82
N ASP A 822 -6.45 -117.70 44.46
CA ASP A 822 -7.24 -117.83 45.70
C ASP A 822 -6.64 -117.03 46.86
N PHE A 823 -5.31 -116.93 46.93
CA PHE A 823 -4.62 -116.12 47.93
C PHE A 823 -4.81 -114.64 47.66
N TYR A 824 -4.65 -114.18 46.42
CA TYR A 824 -5.00 -112.82 46.03
C TYR A 824 -6.47 -112.52 46.38
N ASP A 825 -7.39 -113.43 46.05
CA ASP A 825 -8.83 -113.32 46.32
C ASP A 825 -9.14 -113.31 47.85
N LYS A 826 -8.35 -113.98 48.71
CA LYS A 826 -8.46 -113.90 50.18
C LYS A 826 -8.16 -112.50 50.71
N PHE A 827 -7.22 -111.79 50.10
CA PHE A 827 -6.89 -110.42 50.49
C PHE A 827 -7.77 -109.37 49.82
N THR A 828 -8.51 -109.74 48.76
CA THR A 828 -9.44 -108.86 48.04
C THR A 828 -10.92 -109.19 48.31
N HIS A 829 -11.20 -109.85 49.44
CA HIS A 829 -12.52 -110.34 49.84
C HIS A 829 -13.59 -109.25 50.07
N ASN A 830 -13.20 -107.98 50.07
CA ASN A 830 -14.08 -106.83 49.93
C ASN A 830 -13.36 -105.71 49.13
N ILE A 831 -14.11 -104.69 48.70
CA ILE A 831 -13.60 -103.59 47.86
C ILE A 831 -12.48 -102.80 48.55
N GLU A 832 -12.53 -102.61 49.88
CA GLU A 832 -11.52 -101.86 50.63
C GLU A 832 -10.20 -102.63 50.75
N CYS A 833 -10.23 -103.92 51.01
CA CYS A 833 -9.04 -104.77 51.09
C CYS A 833 -8.42 -105.03 49.71
N ALA A 834 -9.26 -105.14 48.66
CA ALA A 834 -8.80 -105.20 47.28
C ALA A 834 -8.02 -103.94 46.88
N ALA A 835 -8.54 -102.76 47.24
CA ALA A 835 -7.87 -101.50 47.01
C ALA A 835 -6.54 -101.40 47.78
N GLN A 836 -6.47 -101.88 49.03
CA GLN A 836 -5.23 -101.87 49.81
C GLN A 836 -4.09 -102.67 49.14
N TRP A 837 -4.41 -103.84 48.59
CA TRP A 837 -3.42 -104.66 47.89
C TRP A 837 -3.04 -104.12 46.52
N GLN A 838 -4.03 -103.66 45.75
CA GLN A 838 -3.76 -103.04 44.44
C GLN A 838 -2.92 -101.77 44.56
N ASN A 839 -3.05 -101.02 45.65
CA ASN A 839 -2.28 -99.80 45.91
C ASN A 839 -0.91 -100.04 46.59
N MET A 840 -0.54 -101.29 46.91
CA MET A 840 0.76 -101.60 47.51
C MET A 840 1.88 -101.32 46.51
N ARG A 841 2.93 -100.61 46.94
CA ARG A 841 4.08 -100.29 46.06
C ARG A 841 4.89 -101.55 45.75
N LEU A 842 5.49 -101.61 44.57
CA LEU A 842 6.32 -102.74 44.15
C LEU A 842 7.47 -103.01 45.12
N THR A 843 8.12 -101.96 45.63
CA THR A 843 9.21 -102.07 46.62
C THR A 843 8.73 -102.72 47.91
N GLU A 844 7.60 -102.28 48.46
CA GLU A 844 6.99 -102.85 49.66
C GLU A 844 6.57 -104.31 49.46
N PHE A 845 6.06 -104.64 48.27
CA PHE A 845 5.70 -106.01 47.91
C PHE A 845 6.93 -106.92 47.79
N VAL A 846 7.99 -106.47 47.11
CA VAL A 846 9.25 -107.20 46.98
C VAL A 846 9.91 -107.39 48.34
N ASP A 847 9.94 -106.35 49.18
CA ASP A 847 10.46 -106.44 50.55
C ASP A 847 9.63 -107.39 51.41
N SER A 848 8.30 -107.37 51.27
CA SER A 848 7.40 -108.30 51.97
C SER A 848 7.62 -109.75 51.50
N LEU A 849 7.87 -109.96 50.21
CA LEU A 849 8.22 -111.26 49.64
C LEU A 849 9.57 -111.75 50.17
N LEU A 850 10.61 -110.91 50.10
CA LEU A 850 11.97 -111.25 50.52
C LEU A 850 12.09 -111.48 52.03
N ASN A 851 11.36 -110.72 52.86
CA ASN A 851 11.29 -110.95 54.31
C ASN A 851 10.41 -112.15 54.70
N ALA A 852 9.58 -112.65 53.79
CA ALA A 852 8.80 -113.86 53.98
C ALA A 852 9.57 -115.15 53.62
N PHE A 853 10.78 -115.02 53.06
CA PHE A 853 11.79 -116.09 52.92
C PHE A 853 12.85 -115.98 54.01
#